data_AF-A0A1V6DB74-F1
#
_entry.id   AF-A0A1V6DB74-F1
#
_cell.length_a   1.000
_cell.length_b   1.000
_cell.length_c   1.000
_cell.angle_alpha   90.00
_cell.angle_beta   90.00
_cell.angle_gamma   90.00
#
_symmetry.space_group_name_H-M   'P 1'
#
loop_
_entity.id
_entity.type
_entity.pdbx_description
1 polymer ?
#
loop_
_entity_poly.entity_id
_entity_poly.type
_entity_poly.pdbx_seq_one_letter_code
_entity_poly.pdbx_strand_id
1 'polypeptide(L)'
;MVRPYSLLAVLVLFVAVLTALPCQAGTIYQGAGSALTVEAENADSVTSAGAKFWVPVDATPTATSPVGNPILPGTTNASGGVAMLTDFGITDNQSTMTYKLQFAQAGTYRLYVRCSMFEDGGAAGYGNEDSFFRPNDFNVACGTSNIVTGFSTTNVEGVFGWHNTGGNYTVTPAQVGAVLTFNIGNRESGFTMDRLAFSPVTNLSGSALDAKANSATVVTNFTGGGADTDWSTTGNWDNGEPTTAAIALIGGGRTVALTASGEQAYDVIIGHNQAVSPGNGVLNQTGGSLAVADRIVLGEGGASGTYRMTAGTATVADGVFDGGGTSTLQVDEGTMTINGGGLSVDTLRVGLMDTDNGTSALTVQGGAVSVGTGGETMDVGRRPTLNMASGKSHAATADFSASSGVTIDVSQLRLGTIDGAPSGDSTVKGELKLSTSGTNSITAGSILVSDSSDRGNIALSAIRLGSGSNTIATDTFTLGGRKGAGEVTIASGGTLTLTGKSGAAADLDLAMSVDGTGTAGTGNMNLGGGTFNATIDVLRMGKQNGGGGSATGTLSFDAGTVTANSVSMGIGSKGIGVINQRGGTFTVSGSVADGGGSSTVNVYGGTMNVGGSLTIDALNVGFNGRTGTVDVNGAVSIGTGSQTLYWGRRDSGDSDSKAVLDFSAAPSVNVNVTNLNLGTITSGGGQQAWAEVTLSTSGPNTITAASLMLGDSTQAVNTSDPTILRLGADNTINAGTFTIAGRKSAAEVKFAAAGGVLTLGSQADPIDNLRIGYNNVDTGSVNQGLLNGTDGTINAWVDQVVIGHHDKGAGAGQGTLTLTDGTFNANSILLARPGATGTSSNPANTTGTINLAGGTLSAGSITKGAGTADVNFTAGILHVDSFGFTLDQDGGTLAPGRSIGTTRILGDYNQNAGLLEIEIDGTAGPGVAGGNDLLIVDGELTLNGELALLFGYDVREMDQWLILSNQGSLPTPEWEGLEEGSIFYRPGSAYPLFITYLGGDGNDVVLTAVPEPVTLLALLAGAGSIGGYVRRRRRN
;
A
#
# COMPACT_ATOMS: atom_id res chain seq x y z
N MET A 1 14.92 27.02 105.69
CA MET A 1 15.29 26.10 104.59
C MET A 1 13.98 25.58 104.01
N VAL A 2 13.38 26.06 102.90
CA VAL A 2 13.90 26.37 101.53
C VAL A 2 14.55 25.09 100.97
N ARG A 3 14.07 24.38 99.93
CA ARG A 3 13.19 24.66 98.78
C ARG A 3 12.49 23.35 98.30
N PRO A 4 11.48 23.46 97.40
CA PRO A 4 10.59 22.40 96.92
C PRO A 4 11.03 21.79 95.58
N TYR A 5 10.37 20.71 95.16
CA TYR A 5 10.27 20.31 93.75
C TYR A 5 8.81 20.19 93.31
N SER A 6 8.60 20.74 92.13
CA SER A 6 7.41 21.00 91.34
C SER A 6 6.79 19.76 90.71
N LEU A 7 5.46 19.76 90.58
CA LEU A 7 4.83 19.45 89.29
C LEU A 7 3.55 20.27 89.14
N LEU A 8 3.65 21.18 88.17
CA LEU A 8 2.68 22.15 87.69
C LEU A 8 2.07 21.56 86.41
N ALA A 9 0.74 21.69 86.26
CA ALA A 9 -0.06 21.75 85.02
C ALA A 9 0.27 20.73 83.89
N VAL A 10 -0.69 20.05 83.28
CA VAL A 10 -1.60 20.70 82.32
C VAL A 10 -2.81 19.78 82.13
N LEU A 11 -3.95 20.31 82.56
CA LEU A 11 -5.27 20.01 82.03
C LEU A 11 -5.28 20.44 80.55
N VAL A 12 -5.24 19.49 79.62
CA VAL A 12 -5.69 19.72 78.22
C VAL A 12 -6.81 18.72 77.95
N LEU A 13 -7.96 19.07 78.53
CA LEU A 13 -9.24 18.85 77.90
C LEU A 13 -9.28 19.81 76.69
N PHE A 14 -8.84 19.37 75.51
CA PHE A 14 -9.35 19.96 74.28
C PHE A 14 -10.63 19.18 73.94
N VAL A 15 -11.71 19.57 74.61
CA VAL A 15 -12.94 19.88 73.89
C VAL A 15 -12.56 21.04 72.97
N ALA A 16 -11.86 20.73 71.88
CA ALA A 16 -12.07 21.51 70.68
C ALA A 16 -13.53 21.20 70.36
N VAL A 17 -14.32 22.25 70.22
CA VAL A 17 -15.52 22.19 69.41
C VAL A 17 -15.04 21.72 68.03
N LEU A 18 -14.88 20.40 67.84
CA LEU A 18 -15.18 19.80 66.56
C LEU A 18 -16.64 20.17 66.42
N THR A 19 -16.92 21.25 65.71
CA THR A 19 -18.16 21.31 64.97
C THR A 19 -18.14 20.01 64.20
N ALA A 20 -18.88 19.00 64.69
CA ALA A 20 -19.11 17.78 63.95
C ALA A 20 -19.57 18.30 62.60
N LEU A 21 -18.72 18.17 61.59
CA LEU A 21 -19.17 18.35 60.23
C LEU A 21 -20.39 17.43 60.16
N PRO A 22 -21.60 17.97 59.95
CA PRO A 22 -22.77 17.12 59.95
C PRO A 22 -22.52 16.07 58.87
N CYS A 23 -22.65 14.79 59.23
CA CYS A 23 -22.71 13.75 58.22
C CYS A 23 -23.80 14.16 57.23
N GLN A 24 -23.52 14.04 55.93
CA GLN A 24 -24.48 14.50 54.94
C GLN A 24 -25.64 13.50 54.89
N ALA A 25 -26.66 13.74 55.71
CA ALA A 25 -27.84 12.89 55.80
C ALA A 25 -28.58 12.84 54.46
N GLY A 26 -28.70 11.66 53.87
CA GLY A 26 -29.29 11.49 52.55
C GLY A 26 -29.27 10.03 52.09
N THR A 27 -30.15 9.72 51.14
CA THR A 27 -30.04 8.46 50.40
C THR A 27 -29.02 8.64 49.29
N ILE A 28 -28.07 7.72 49.20
CA ILE A 28 -27.09 7.68 48.13
C ILE A 28 -27.65 6.79 47.02
N TYR A 29 -27.86 7.39 45.86
CA TYR A 29 -28.45 6.76 44.70
C TYR A 29 -27.34 6.23 43.80
N GLN A 30 -27.38 4.92 43.55
CA GLN A 30 -26.62 4.31 42.47
C GLN A 30 -27.13 4.89 41.16
N GLY A 31 -26.23 5.34 40.31
CA GLY A 31 -26.58 5.53 38.92
C GLY A 31 -26.87 4.19 38.23
N ALA A 32 -27.68 4.19 37.19
CA ALA A 32 -28.04 3.00 36.41
C ALA A 32 -26.83 2.25 35.79
N GLY A 33 -26.34 1.17 36.42
CA GLY A 33 -25.22 0.37 35.89
C GLY A 33 -23.83 0.67 36.46
N SER A 34 -23.67 1.63 37.39
CA SER A 34 -22.36 1.96 37.98
C SER A 34 -22.12 1.23 39.31
N ALA A 35 -20.90 1.34 39.84
CA ALA A 35 -20.67 0.98 41.24
C ALA A 35 -21.30 2.07 42.13
N LEU A 36 -21.93 1.67 43.23
CA LEU A 36 -22.36 2.63 44.24
C LEU A 36 -21.12 2.97 45.09
N THR A 37 -20.62 4.20 44.99
CA THR A 37 -19.41 4.65 45.70
C THR A 37 -19.77 5.75 46.68
N VAL A 38 -19.23 5.67 47.89
CA VAL A 38 -19.69 6.47 49.03
C VAL A 38 -18.48 7.00 49.76
N GLU A 39 -18.48 8.30 50.07
CA GLU A 39 -17.57 8.84 51.08
C GLU A 39 -17.99 8.33 52.46
N ALA A 40 -17.04 7.94 53.29
CA ALA A 40 -17.33 7.35 54.59
C ALA A 40 -18.14 8.32 55.47
N GLU A 41 -17.87 9.62 55.37
CA GLU A 41 -18.56 10.70 56.07
C GLU A 41 -19.98 10.99 55.55
N ASN A 42 -20.39 10.40 54.42
CA ASN A 42 -21.76 10.47 53.90
C ASN A 42 -22.69 9.44 54.55
N ALA A 43 -22.37 8.99 55.78
CA ALA A 43 -23.30 8.20 56.57
C ALA A 43 -24.59 9.00 56.82
N ASP A 44 -25.75 8.36 56.66
CA ASP A 44 -27.05 8.95 56.98
C ASP A 44 -27.18 9.22 58.48
N SER A 45 -26.60 8.33 59.30
CA SER A 45 -26.46 8.56 60.73
C SER A 45 -25.26 7.82 61.30
N VAL A 46 -24.72 8.38 62.37
CA VAL A 46 -23.74 7.71 63.24
C VAL A 46 -24.38 7.58 64.61
N THR A 47 -24.69 6.34 65.01
CA THR A 47 -25.24 6.06 66.35
C THR A 47 -24.12 5.72 67.31
N SER A 48 -24.01 6.45 68.42
CA SER A 48 -23.07 6.20 69.50
C SER A 48 -23.77 5.62 70.74
N ALA A 49 -23.12 4.69 71.42
CA ALA A 49 -23.54 4.19 72.72
C ALA A 49 -22.42 4.41 73.77
N GLY A 50 -22.00 5.66 73.97
CA GLY A 50 -20.91 5.99 74.89
C GLY A 50 -20.23 7.32 74.60
N ALA A 51 -19.09 7.57 75.27
CA ALA A 51 -18.31 8.81 75.14
C ALA A 51 -17.36 8.85 73.92
N LYS A 52 -17.26 7.75 73.15
CA LYS A 52 -16.33 7.57 72.01
C LYS A 52 -17.03 6.85 70.86
N PHE A 53 -16.78 7.25 69.62
CA PHE A 53 -17.58 6.85 68.44
C PHE A 53 -16.81 7.02 67.12
N TRP A 54 -17.45 6.71 65.99
CA TRP A 54 -16.94 7.08 64.65
C TRP A 54 -16.98 8.61 64.49
N VAL A 55 -15.83 9.25 64.33
CA VAL A 55 -15.70 10.71 64.29
C VAL A 55 -15.16 11.14 62.93
N PRO A 56 -15.77 12.13 62.26
CA PRO A 56 -15.16 12.73 61.08
C PRO A 56 -13.88 13.46 61.50
N VAL A 57 -12.81 13.24 60.74
CA VAL A 57 -11.53 13.96 60.87
C VAL A 57 -11.22 14.65 59.55
N ASP A 58 -10.64 15.85 59.62
CA ASP A 58 -10.15 16.63 58.50
C ASP A 58 -8.68 17.07 58.72
N ALA A 59 -8.10 17.81 57.76
CA ALA A 59 -6.72 18.26 57.84
C ALA A 59 -6.49 19.49 58.76
N THR A 60 -7.54 20.19 59.22
CA THR A 60 -7.43 21.49 59.90
C THR A 60 -8.52 21.74 60.96
N PRO A 61 -8.21 21.66 62.27
CA PRO A 61 -6.90 21.39 62.87
C PRO A 61 -6.50 19.92 62.76
N THR A 62 -5.22 19.67 62.46
CA THR A 62 -4.69 18.32 62.22
C THR A 62 -4.89 17.42 63.44
N ALA A 63 -5.81 16.46 63.34
CA ALA A 63 -5.93 15.39 64.32
C ALA A 63 -4.68 14.49 64.27
N THR A 64 -4.15 14.09 65.42
CA THR A 64 -2.94 13.25 65.53
C THR A 64 -3.24 11.96 66.25
N SER A 65 -2.62 10.87 65.81
CA SER A 65 -2.60 9.60 66.54
C SER A 65 -1.88 9.75 67.89
N PRO A 66 -2.08 8.82 68.84
CA PRO A 66 -1.40 8.79 70.14
C PRO A 66 0.13 8.73 70.06
N VAL A 67 0.68 8.26 68.93
CA VAL A 67 2.13 8.26 68.65
C VAL A 67 2.62 9.53 67.95
N GLY A 68 1.73 10.52 67.72
CA GLY A 68 2.05 11.86 67.23
C GLY A 68 1.98 12.05 65.72
N ASN A 69 1.51 11.07 64.94
CA ASN A 69 1.39 11.18 63.49
C ASN A 69 0.08 11.86 63.09
N PRO A 70 0.08 12.79 62.10
CA PRO A 70 -1.14 13.32 61.52
C PRO A 70 -2.05 12.24 60.94
N ILE A 71 -3.34 12.23 61.32
CA ILE A 71 -4.34 11.31 60.76
C ILE A 71 -4.65 11.69 59.31
N LEU A 72 -4.80 12.99 59.05
CA LEU A 72 -4.91 13.57 57.72
C LEU A 72 -3.83 14.65 57.56
N PRO A 73 -2.64 14.30 57.04
CA PRO A 73 -1.60 15.29 56.75
C PRO A 73 -2.07 16.26 55.65
N GLY A 74 -1.48 17.46 55.55
CA GLY A 74 -1.79 18.41 54.48
C GLY A 74 -1.49 17.91 53.05
N THR A 75 -0.82 16.76 52.93
CA THR A 75 -0.55 16.03 51.68
C THR A 75 -1.40 14.75 51.56
N THR A 76 -2.49 14.64 52.33
CA THR A 76 -3.36 13.45 52.37
C THR A 76 -3.89 13.07 50.99
N ASN A 77 -4.03 11.77 50.74
CA ASN A 77 -4.71 11.24 49.56
C ASN A 77 -6.18 10.84 49.85
N ALA A 78 -6.71 11.12 51.03
CA ALA A 78 -8.13 10.96 51.36
C ALA A 78 -9.02 11.74 50.40
N SER A 79 -10.10 11.12 49.95
CA SER A 79 -11.11 11.74 49.11
C SER A 79 -11.89 12.78 49.92
N GLY A 80 -12.27 13.90 49.29
CA GLY A 80 -12.93 15.00 49.99
C GLY A 80 -12.10 15.72 51.08
N GLY A 81 -10.91 15.22 51.44
CA GLY A 81 -10.09 15.74 52.53
C GLY A 81 -10.63 15.42 53.93
N VAL A 82 -11.60 14.51 54.03
CA VAL A 82 -12.26 14.09 55.27
C VAL A 82 -12.25 12.56 55.32
N ALA A 83 -12.22 11.98 56.52
CA ALA A 83 -12.37 10.55 56.71
C ALA A 83 -13.07 10.26 58.04
N MET A 84 -13.60 9.06 58.23
CA MET A 84 -14.24 8.61 59.47
C MET A 84 -13.26 7.78 60.30
N LEU A 85 -12.82 8.32 61.44
CA LEU A 85 -11.93 7.67 62.40
C LEU A 85 -12.73 6.94 63.47
N THR A 86 -12.36 5.72 63.81
CA THR A 86 -12.70 5.13 65.11
C THR A 86 -11.83 5.77 66.20
N ASP A 87 -12.45 6.54 67.11
CA ASP A 87 -11.73 7.27 68.16
C ASP A 87 -10.76 6.39 68.97
N PHE A 88 -9.63 6.96 69.39
CA PHE A 88 -8.58 6.25 70.12
C PHE A 88 -9.03 5.87 71.54
N GLY A 89 -8.70 4.65 71.97
CA GLY A 89 -9.16 4.08 73.24
C GLY A 89 -10.66 3.80 73.32
N ILE A 90 -11.28 3.38 72.21
CA ILE A 90 -12.60 2.73 72.19
C ILE A 90 -12.49 1.34 72.82
N THR A 91 -13.41 0.98 73.72
CA THR A 91 -13.38 -0.32 74.43
C THR A 91 -14.67 -1.13 74.26
N ASP A 92 -15.65 -0.57 73.55
CA ASP A 92 -16.93 -1.19 73.24
C ASP A 92 -17.22 -1.18 71.73
N ASN A 93 -17.93 -2.21 71.26
CA ASN A 93 -18.23 -2.42 69.84
C ASN A 93 -19.63 -1.92 69.49
N GLN A 94 -20.00 -0.72 69.96
CA GLN A 94 -21.38 -0.25 69.96
C GLN A 94 -21.66 1.00 69.11
N SER A 95 -20.67 1.51 68.38
CA SER A 95 -20.84 2.62 67.43
C SER A 95 -21.05 2.11 66.00
N THR A 96 -22.07 2.63 65.33
CA THR A 96 -22.44 2.20 63.97
C THR A 96 -22.62 3.39 63.03
N MET A 97 -21.99 3.34 61.86
CA MET A 97 -22.29 4.21 60.72
C MET A 97 -23.36 3.54 59.86
N THR A 98 -24.47 4.24 59.62
CA THR A 98 -25.57 3.76 58.79
C THR A 98 -25.62 4.56 57.49
N TYR A 99 -25.57 3.88 56.36
CA TYR A 99 -25.75 4.46 55.04
C TYR A 99 -27.12 4.09 54.49
N LYS A 100 -27.82 5.04 53.87
CA LYS A 100 -29.00 4.77 53.05
C LYS A 100 -28.56 4.70 51.59
N LEU A 101 -28.75 3.55 50.96
CA LEU A 101 -28.28 3.23 49.63
C LEU A 101 -29.48 2.82 48.78
N GLN A 102 -29.62 3.37 47.59
CA GLN A 102 -30.64 2.93 46.64
C GLN A 102 -29.96 2.45 45.37
N PHE A 103 -30.19 1.18 45.03
CA PHE A 103 -29.61 0.57 43.85
C PHE A 103 -30.56 0.69 42.65
N ALA A 104 -30.01 1.03 41.50
CA ALA A 104 -30.73 1.19 40.24
C ALA A 104 -30.88 -0.13 39.47
N GLN A 105 -30.16 -1.19 39.87
CA GLN A 105 -30.26 -2.51 39.26
C GLN A 105 -30.05 -3.65 40.25
N ALA A 106 -30.57 -4.84 39.90
CA ALA A 106 -30.36 -6.06 40.66
C ALA A 106 -28.99 -6.67 40.35
N GLY A 107 -28.42 -7.43 41.29
CA GLY A 107 -27.15 -8.12 41.10
C GLY A 107 -26.38 -8.36 42.39
N THR A 108 -25.21 -8.98 42.26
CA THR A 108 -24.29 -9.20 43.39
C THR A 108 -23.14 -8.19 43.33
N TYR A 109 -22.91 -7.49 44.44
CA TYR A 109 -21.94 -6.41 44.57
C TYR A 109 -20.84 -6.78 45.56
N ARG A 110 -19.59 -6.68 45.12
CA ARG A 110 -18.40 -6.75 45.97
C ARG A 110 -18.21 -5.44 46.72
N LEU A 111 -18.03 -5.53 48.04
CA LEU A 111 -17.63 -4.40 48.88
C LEU A 111 -16.12 -4.21 48.86
N TYR A 112 -15.72 -3.00 48.48
CA TYR A 112 -14.38 -2.45 48.64
C TYR A 112 -14.41 -1.32 49.65
N VAL A 113 -13.34 -1.19 50.42
CA VAL A 113 -13.18 -0.10 51.39
C VAL A 113 -11.83 0.57 51.19
N ARG A 114 -11.80 1.90 51.21
CA ARG A 114 -10.58 2.70 51.21
C ARG A 114 -10.35 3.18 52.63
N CYS A 115 -9.19 2.85 53.19
CA CYS A 115 -8.91 3.11 54.61
C CYS A 115 -7.41 3.31 54.87
N SER A 116 -7.11 3.87 56.04
CA SER A 116 -5.79 3.94 56.68
C SER A 116 -5.92 3.45 58.13
N MET A 117 -4.81 3.11 58.76
CA MET A 117 -4.74 2.58 60.13
C MET A 117 -3.68 3.35 60.92
N PHE A 118 -3.88 3.53 62.22
CA PHE A 118 -3.03 4.36 63.08
C PHE A 118 -2.78 3.69 64.43
N GLU A 119 -1.52 3.64 64.85
CA GLU A 119 -1.07 2.98 66.08
C GLU A 119 -1.54 3.72 67.35
N ASP A 120 -2.06 2.96 68.33
CA ASP A 120 -2.55 3.48 69.62
C ASP A 120 -1.53 3.28 70.78
N GLY A 121 -0.30 2.82 70.53
CA GLY A 121 0.60 2.47 71.65
C GLY A 121 2.06 2.10 71.43
N GLY A 122 2.63 2.22 70.23
CA GLY A 122 4.08 2.07 70.01
C GLY A 122 4.65 0.64 70.06
N ALA A 123 3.82 -0.39 69.96
CA ALA A 123 4.29 -1.74 69.59
C ALA A 123 4.47 -1.80 68.07
N ALA A 124 5.41 -2.63 67.57
CA ALA A 124 5.85 -2.62 66.17
C ALA A 124 4.85 -3.27 65.17
N GLY A 125 3.54 -3.17 65.37
CA GLY A 125 2.57 -3.66 64.40
C GLY A 125 1.11 -3.38 64.75
N TYR A 126 0.36 -3.02 63.69
CA TYR A 126 -1.05 -2.63 63.62
C TYR A 126 -2.08 -3.70 64.05
N GLY A 127 -1.69 -4.64 64.92
CA GLY A 127 -2.43 -5.89 65.18
C GLY A 127 -3.73 -5.74 65.97
N ASN A 128 -4.12 -4.54 66.36
CA ASN A 128 -5.37 -4.25 67.06
C ASN A 128 -6.09 -3.00 66.52
N GLU A 129 -5.75 -2.54 65.31
CA GLU A 129 -6.32 -1.35 64.64
C GLU A 129 -6.71 -1.68 63.18
N ASP A 130 -6.84 -2.97 62.87
CA ASP A 130 -6.89 -3.48 61.50
C ASP A 130 -8.25 -4.04 61.07
N SER A 131 -9.34 -3.63 61.72
CA SER A 131 -10.63 -4.27 61.45
C SER A 131 -11.87 -3.45 61.80
N PHE A 132 -12.99 -3.90 61.24
CA PHE A 132 -14.31 -3.38 61.56
C PHE A 132 -15.38 -4.48 61.39
N PHE A 133 -16.57 -4.26 61.95
CA PHE A 133 -17.70 -5.15 61.75
C PHE A 133 -18.54 -4.71 60.54
N ARG A 134 -18.96 -5.69 59.74
CA ARG A 134 -19.86 -5.50 58.60
C ARG A 134 -21.14 -6.31 58.77
N PRO A 135 -22.25 -5.94 58.10
CA PRO A 135 -23.48 -6.71 58.17
C PRO A 135 -23.39 -7.94 57.26
N ASN A 136 -24.27 -8.93 57.47
CA ASN A 136 -24.38 -10.09 56.58
C ASN A 136 -24.99 -9.74 55.22
N ASP A 137 -25.90 -8.77 55.21
CA ASP A 137 -26.62 -8.32 54.02
C ASP A 137 -27.12 -6.88 54.20
N PHE A 138 -27.72 -6.29 53.16
CA PHE A 138 -28.43 -5.02 53.27
C PHE A 138 -29.67 -5.13 54.18
N ASN A 139 -30.07 -4.02 54.81
CA ASN A 139 -31.17 -3.95 55.79
C ASN A 139 -30.99 -4.83 57.03
N VAL A 140 -29.77 -5.29 57.29
CA VAL A 140 -29.41 -6.06 58.49
C VAL A 140 -28.50 -5.20 59.36
N ALA A 141 -28.79 -5.14 60.66
CA ALA A 141 -27.92 -4.48 61.62
C ALA A 141 -26.54 -5.13 61.69
N CYS A 142 -25.52 -4.34 62.01
CA CYS A 142 -24.18 -4.86 62.19
C CYS A 142 -24.08 -5.64 63.52
N GLY A 143 -23.60 -6.88 63.46
CA GLY A 143 -23.37 -7.73 64.63
C GLY A 143 -21.88 -7.97 64.87
N THR A 144 -21.51 -8.50 66.03
CA THR A 144 -20.09 -8.68 66.44
C THR A 144 -19.42 -9.94 65.86
N SER A 145 -20.05 -10.61 64.88
CA SER A 145 -19.60 -11.90 64.34
C SER A 145 -19.01 -11.84 62.93
N ASN A 146 -19.32 -10.81 62.14
CA ASN A 146 -18.81 -10.65 60.77
C ASN A 146 -17.79 -9.53 60.70
N ILE A 147 -16.54 -9.92 60.51
CA ILE A 147 -15.40 -9.02 60.61
C ILE A 147 -14.74 -8.92 59.25
N VAL A 148 -14.34 -7.71 58.86
CA VAL A 148 -13.34 -7.51 57.82
C VAL A 148 -11.98 -7.38 58.49
N THR A 149 -11.04 -8.26 58.13
CA THR A 149 -9.67 -8.33 58.67
C THR A 149 -8.68 -8.61 57.53
N GLY A 150 -7.38 -8.69 57.84
CA GLY A 150 -6.37 -9.09 56.85
C GLY A 150 -5.91 -7.92 55.98
N PHE A 151 -5.88 -6.73 56.56
CA PHE A 151 -5.28 -5.56 55.93
C PHE A 151 -3.74 -5.66 55.99
N SER A 152 -3.07 -4.91 55.12
CA SER A 152 -1.62 -5.03 54.93
C SER A 152 -0.84 -4.60 56.18
N THR A 153 0.11 -5.43 56.63
CA THR A 153 1.06 -5.10 57.72
C THR A 153 2.15 -4.11 57.28
N THR A 154 2.10 -3.61 56.04
CA THR A 154 3.06 -2.66 55.46
C THR A 154 2.45 -1.27 55.21
N ASN A 155 1.28 -1.01 55.80
CA ASN A 155 0.59 0.28 55.68
C ASN A 155 1.45 1.45 56.21
N VAL A 156 1.26 2.61 55.60
CA VAL A 156 1.86 3.88 56.03
C VAL A 156 0.76 4.74 56.60
N GLU A 157 0.87 5.14 57.87
CA GLU A 157 -0.10 6.02 58.51
C GLU A 157 -0.32 7.29 57.70
N GLY A 158 -1.59 7.64 57.45
CA GLY A 158 -1.98 8.83 56.67
C GLY A 158 -2.01 8.60 55.16
N VAL A 159 -1.76 7.38 54.68
CA VAL A 159 -1.92 6.98 53.27
C VAL A 159 -3.07 5.99 53.14
N PHE A 160 -4.13 6.40 52.44
CA PHE A 160 -5.33 5.60 52.25
C PHE A 160 -5.19 4.67 51.05
N GLY A 161 -5.55 3.39 51.25
CA GLY A 161 -5.49 2.35 50.22
C GLY A 161 -6.77 1.53 50.14
N TRP A 162 -7.05 0.97 48.97
CA TRP A 162 -8.22 0.11 48.74
C TRP A 162 -7.98 -1.32 49.22
N HIS A 163 -8.94 -1.84 49.98
CA HIS A 163 -9.00 -3.22 50.44
C HIS A 163 -10.25 -3.91 49.87
N ASN A 164 -10.04 -5.07 49.25
CA ASN A 164 -11.11 -5.94 48.77
C ASN A 164 -11.56 -6.85 49.91
N THR A 165 -12.72 -6.58 50.49
CA THR A 165 -13.20 -7.26 51.71
C THR A 165 -13.58 -8.74 51.49
N GLY A 166 -13.65 -9.20 50.24
CA GLY A 166 -14.23 -10.50 49.88
C GLY A 166 -15.75 -10.60 50.09
N GLY A 167 -16.39 -9.57 50.63
CA GLY A 167 -17.81 -9.53 50.95
C GLY A 167 -18.69 -9.24 49.74
N ASN A 168 -19.62 -10.15 49.44
CA ASN A 168 -20.62 -9.97 48.40
C ASN A 168 -22.00 -9.68 49.01
N TYR A 169 -22.71 -8.71 48.45
CA TYR A 169 -24.07 -8.33 48.84
C TYR A 169 -25.00 -8.41 47.64
N THR A 170 -26.21 -8.94 47.82
CA THR A 170 -27.11 -9.16 46.68
C THR A 170 -28.30 -8.21 46.75
N VAL A 171 -28.52 -7.48 45.66
CA VAL A 171 -29.70 -6.66 45.44
C VAL A 171 -30.66 -7.48 44.57
N THR A 172 -31.82 -7.82 45.11
CA THR A 172 -32.87 -8.54 44.38
C THR A 172 -33.66 -7.59 43.47
N PRO A 173 -34.36 -8.09 42.43
CA PRO A 173 -35.23 -7.25 41.60
C PRO A 173 -36.28 -6.44 42.38
N ALA A 174 -36.78 -6.96 43.50
CA ALA A 174 -37.73 -6.27 44.36
C ALA A 174 -37.11 -5.16 45.22
N GLN A 175 -35.77 -5.16 45.38
CA GLN A 175 -35.03 -4.14 46.13
C GLN A 175 -34.51 -3.01 45.24
N VAL A 176 -34.59 -3.15 43.92
CA VAL A 176 -34.24 -2.08 42.97
C VAL A 176 -35.17 -0.89 43.18
N GLY A 177 -34.60 0.31 43.31
CA GLY A 177 -35.35 1.53 43.59
C GLY A 177 -35.84 1.68 45.04
N ALA A 178 -35.61 0.69 45.91
CA ALA A 178 -35.89 0.81 47.33
C ALA A 178 -34.67 1.33 48.09
N VAL A 179 -34.90 2.10 49.17
CA VAL A 179 -33.83 2.51 50.08
C VAL A 179 -33.43 1.32 50.96
N LEU A 180 -32.18 0.90 50.83
CA LEU A 180 -31.55 -0.14 51.61
C LEU A 180 -30.60 0.50 52.63
N THR A 181 -30.55 -0.02 53.85
CA THR A 181 -29.58 0.42 54.86
C THR A 181 -28.35 -0.49 54.86
N PHE A 182 -27.16 0.12 54.99
CA PHE A 182 -25.90 -0.58 55.17
C PHE A 182 -25.22 -0.08 56.45
N ASN A 183 -24.88 -0.99 57.35
CA ASN A 183 -24.44 -0.66 58.72
C ASN A 183 -23.00 -1.11 58.94
N ILE A 184 -22.10 -0.19 59.30
CA ILE A 184 -20.69 -0.49 59.62
C ILE A 184 -20.46 -0.26 61.10
N GLY A 185 -20.02 -1.30 61.81
CA GLY A 185 -19.74 -1.23 63.24
C GLY A 185 -18.24 -1.01 63.51
N ASN A 186 -17.92 -0.23 64.54
CA ASN A 186 -16.54 -0.13 65.02
C ASN A 186 -16.11 -1.45 65.68
N ARG A 187 -14.85 -1.85 65.50
CA ARG A 187 -14.27 -3.00 66.22
C ARG A 187 -13.06 -2.61 67.06
N GLU A 188 -12.24 -1.72 66.54
CA GLU A 188 -10.93 -1.36 67.09
C GLU A 188 -10.73 0.15 67.02
N SER A 189 -9.83 0.71 67.83
CA SER A 189 -9.42 2.12 67.74
C SER A 189 -8.47 2.32 66.55
N GLY A 190 -8.33 3.56 66.07
CA GLY A 190 -7.31 3.89 65.07
C GLY A 190 -7.58 3.43 63.63
N PHE A 191 -8.68 2.71 63.36
CA PHE A 191 -9.13 2.43 62.00
C PHE A 191 -9.79 3.69 61.40
N THR A 192 -9.34 4.12 60.23
CA THR A 192 -9.85 5.32 59.57
C THR A 192 -10.34 4.99 58.17
N MET A 193 -11.63 5.20 57.92
CA MET A 193 -12.31 4.89 56.66
C MET A 193 -12.52 6.14 55.83
N ASP A 194 -12.22 6.06 54.55
CA ASP A 194 -12.34 7.16 53.59
C ASP A 194 -13.46 6.91 52.59
N ARG A 195 -13.48 5.76 51.91
CA ARG A 195 -14.51 5.42 50.91
C ARG A 195 -15.00 4.00 51.00
N LEU A 196 -16.23 3.79 50.53
CA LEU A 196 -16.85 2.50 50.29
C LEU A 196 -17.20 2.39 48.81
N ALA A 197 -17.04 1.22 48.20
CA ALA A 197 -17.56 0.95 46.87
C ALA A 197 -18.25 -0.41 46.81
N PHE A 198 -19.50 -0.42 46.34
CA PHE A 198 -20.25 -1.62 45.99
C PHE A 198 -20.20 -1.78 44.47
N SER A 199 -19.33 -2.67 44.00
CA SER A 199 -19.13 -2.89 42.56
C SER A 199 -19.62 -4.27 42.12
N PRO A 200 -20.29 -4.39 40.96
CA PRO A 200 -20.58 -5.70 40.38
C PRO A 200 -19.31 -6.43 39.89
N VAL A 201 -18.17 -5.73 39.80
CA VAL A 201 -16.87 -6.30 39.40
C VAL A 201 -16.06 -6.67 40.65
N THR A 202 -15.56 -7.91 40.72
CA THR A 202 -14.93 -8.45 41.94
C THR A 202 -13.41 -8.34 41.99
N ASN A 203 -12.75 -7.84 40.93
CA ASN A 203 -11.29 -7.80 40.77
C ASN A 203 -10.74 -6.40 40.38
N LEU A 204 -11.36 -5.32 40.83
CA LEU A 204 -10.87 -3.95 40.56
C LEU A 204 -9.52 -3.65 41.24
N SER A 205 -8.64 -2.92 40.53
CA SER A 205 -7.41 -2.35 41.08
C SER A 205 -7.69 -1.10 41.92
N GLY A 206 -6.76 -0.70 42.79
CA GLY A 206 -6.87 0.55 43.56
C GLY A 206 -7.04 1.79 42.67
N SER A 207 -6.28 1.89 41.57
CA SER A 207 -6.41 2.98 40.61
C SER A 207 -7.77 3.01 39.90
N ALA A 208 -8.36 1.86 39.59
CA ALA A 208 -9.67 1.77 38.97
C ALA A 208 -10.82 2.14 39.92
N LEU A 209 -10.61 1.99 41.23
CA LEU A 209 -11.54 2.43 42.27
C LEU A 209 -11.37 3.94 42.57
N ASP A 210 -10.14 4.44 42.63
CA ASP A 210 -9.87 5.88 42.82
C ASP A 210 -10.48 6.74 41.71
N ALA A 211 -10.50 6.24 40.47
CA ALA A 211 -11.10 6.92 39.33
C ALA A 211 -12.63 7.05 39.38
N LYS A 212 -13.32 6.37 40.31
CA LYS A 212 -14.78 6.42 40.41
C LYS A 212 -15.23 7.66 41.18
N ALA A 213 -16.24 8.37 40.69
CA ALA A 213 -16.88 9.46 41.41
C ALA A 213 -17.81 8.92 42.53
N ASN A 214 -18.07 9.72 43.57
CA ASN A 214 -19.05 9.38 44.60
C ASN A 214 -20.46 9.44 44.04
N SER A 215 -21.30 8.48 44.43
CA SER A 215 -22.69 8.38 44.00
C SER A 215 -23.55 9.54 44.48
N ALA A 216 -24.53 9.92 43.65
CA ALA A 216 -25.44 11.03 43.86
C ALA A 216 -26.23 10.91 45.17
N THR A 217 -26.57 12.05 45.77
CA THR A 217 -27.41 12.11 46.98
C THR A 217 -28.80 12.67 46.70
N VAL A 218 -29.07 13.06 45.46
CA VAL A 218 -30.35 13.64 45.01
C VAL A 218 -30.77 13.01 43.67
N VAL A 219 -32.06 12.79 43.48
CA VAL A 219 -32.68 12.49 42.19
C VAL A 219 -33.67 13.59 41.89
N THR A 220 -33.63 14.15 40.68
CA THR A 220 -34.53 15.21 40.25
C THR A 220 -35.14 14.86 38.89
N ASN A 221 -36.48 14.88 38.81
CA ASN A 221 -37.24 14.55 37.61
C ASN A 221 -37.65 15.82 36.89
N PHE A 222 -37.47 15.83 35.57
CA PHE A 222 -38.01 16.89 34.74
C PHE A 222 -39.53 16.76 34.65
N THR A 223 -40.23 17.73 35.23
CA THR A 223 -41.69 17.81 35.23
C THR A 223 -42.22 18.72 34.12
N GLY A 224 -41.41 19.71 33.70
CA GLY A 224 -41.83 20.79 32.80
C GLY A 224 -42.87 21.73 33.41
N GLY A 225 -42.93 21.81 34.74
CA GLY A 225 -43.92 22.61 35.47
C GLY A 225 -43.60 24.10 35.60
N GLY A 226 -42.43 24.55 35.16
CA GLY A 226 -41.98 25.94 35.24
C GLY A 226 -42.43 26.82 34.08
N ALA A 227 -41.77 27.98 33.93
CA ALA A 227 -42.17 29.01 32.96
C ALA A 227 -41.78 28.71 31.51
N ASP A 228 -40.87 27.75 31.31
CA ASP A 228 -40.33 27.32 30.02
C ASP A 228 -39.96 25.83 30.10
N THR A 229 -39.15 25.35 29.17
CA THR A 229 -38.60 23.98 29.20
C THR A 229 -37.09 23.96 29.45
N ASP A 230 -36.50 25.07 29.87
CA ASP A 230 -35.04 25.19 30.01
C ASP A 230 -34.54 24.45 31.26
N TRP A 231 -33.37 23.82 31.13
CA TRP A 231 -32.69 23.11 32.21
C TRP A 231 -32.46 24.01 33.42
N SER A 232 -32.05 25.27 33.19
CA SER A 232 -31.69 26.24 34.24
C SER A 232 -32.90 26.75 35.05
N THR A 233 -34.12 26.49 34.59
CA THR A 233 -35.33 26.90 35.32
C THR A 233 -35.62 25.91 36.44
N THR A 234 -35.26 26.26 37.68
CA THR A 234 -35.45 25.42 38.88
C THR A 234 -36.86 24.83 39.02
N GLY A 235 -37.91 25.58 38.62
CA GLY A 235 -39.31 25.12 38.67
C GLY A 235 -39.68 24.02 37.68
N ASN A 236 -38.81 23.70 36.71
CA ASN A 236 -39.01 22.59 35.79
C ASN A 236 -38.68 21.23 36.41
N TRP A 237 -38.06 21.21 37.58
CA TRP A 237 -37.56 20.04 38.27
C TRP A 237 -38.25 19.85 39.62
N ASP A 238 -38.65 18.62 39.95
CA ASP A 238 -39.37 18.35 41.20
C ASP A 238 -38.52 18.54 42.47
N ASN A 239 -37.19 18.34 42.36
CA ASN A 239 -36.22 18.51 43.45
C ASN A 239 -35.18 19.59 43.11
N GLY A 240 -35.57 20.59 42.32
CA GLY A 240 -34.70 21.67 41.90
C GLY A 240 -33.76 21.30 40.76
N GLU A 241 -33.08 22.31 40.24
CA GLU A 241 -32.14 22.19 39.13
C GLU A 241 -31.03 21.17 39.44
N PRO A 242 -30.70 20.27 38.49
CA PRO A 242 -29.63 19.31 38.68
C PRO A 242 -28.28 19.95 39.00
N THR A 243 -27.49 19.27 39.83
CA THR A 243 -26.11 19.65 40.20
C THR A 243 -25.19 18.43 40.08
N THR A 244 -23.89 18.58 40.29
CA THR A 244 -22.93 17.44 40.29
C THR A 244 -23.24 16.33 41.29
N ALA A 245 -24.16 16.54 42.25
CA ALA A 245 -24.61 15.54 43.21
C ALA A 245 -26.01 14.96 42.88
N ALA A 246 -26.64 15.39 41.79
CA ALA A 246 -28.01 15.01 41.44
C ALA A 246 -28.09 14.17 40.16
N ILE A 247 -28.92 13.12 40.17
CA ILE A 247 -29.33 12.39 38.97
C ILE A 247 -30.48 13.16 38.31
N ALA A 248 -30.30 13.56 37.04
CA ALA A 248 -31.34 14.18 36.24
C ALA A 248 -32.12 13.13 35.45
N LEU A 249 -33.42 13.00 35.71
CA LEU A 249 -34.32 12.07 35.01
C LEU A 249 -35.23 12.82 34.02
N ILE A 250 -35.16 12.44 32.74
CA ILE A 250 -35.95 13.04 31.66
C ILE A 250 -36.81 11.95 31.02
N GLY A 251 -38.12 11.96 31.30
CA GLY A 251 -39.06 10.94 30.83
C GLY A 251 -40.48 11.46 30.61
N GLY A 252 -41.42 10.53 30.38
CA GLY A 252 -42.85 10.83 30.22
C GLY A 252 -43.20 11.53 28.90
N GLY A 253 -42.38 11.35 27.86
CA GLY A 253 -42.54 11.99 26.56
C GLY A 253 -42.09 13.46 26.51
N ARG A 254 -41.37 13.93 27.52
CA ARG A 254 -40.99 15.35 27.65
C ARG A 254 -39.68 15.69 26.93
N THR A 255 -39.52 16.98 26.65
CA THR A 255 -38.31 17.56 26.05
C THR A 255 -37.76 18.67 26.94
N VAL A 256 -36.47 18.57 27.28
CA VAL A 256 -35.72 19.61 27.99
C VAL A 256 -34.94 20.44 26.98
N ALA A 257 -34.97 21.76 27.12
CA ALA A 257 -34.07 22.66 26.41
C ALA A 257 -32.84 22.96 27.28
N LEU A 258 -31.65 23.01 26.69
CA LEU A 258 -30.44 23.47 27.38
C LEU A 258 -29.83 24.61 26.56
N THR A 259 -29.94 25.82 27.10
CA THR A 259 -29.44 27.05 26.45
C THR A 259 -28.37 27.78 27.25
N ALA A 260 -28.36 27.60 28.58
CA ALA A 260 -27.44 28.29 29.50
C ALA A 260 -26.13 27.51 29.74
N SER A 261 -25.10 28.24 30.20
CA SER A 261 -23.80 27.67 30.56
C SER A 261 -23.70 27.44 32.06
N GLY A 262 -22.93 26.42 32.43
CA GLY A 262 -22.73 26.03 33.83
C GLY A 262 -23.61 24.88 34.30
N GLU A 263 -24.41 24.28 33.41
CA GLU A 263 -25.30 23.17 33.75
C GLU A 263 -24.53 21.92 34.18
N GLN A 264 -25.02 21.26 35.22
CA GLN A 264 -24.34 20.13 35.85
C GLN A 264 -25.30 19.01 36.21
N ALA A 265 -24.82 17.77 36.17
CA ALA A 265 -25.50 16.61 36.74
C ALA A 265 -24.47 15.59 37.23
N TYR A 266 -24.85 14.73 38.17
CA TYR A 266 -24.10 13.51 38.42
C TYR A 266 -24.28 12.52 37.26
N ASP A 267 -25.52 12.09 37.06
CA ASP A 267 -25.98 11.27 35.94
C ASP A 267 -27.08 12.01 35.18
N VAL A 268 -27.17 11.79 33.87
CA VAL A 268 -28.32 12.21 33.05
C VAL A 268 -28.96 10.98 32.43
N ILE A 269 -30.21 10.69 32.78
CA ILE A 269 -30.96 9.56 32.23
C ILE A 269 -32.10 10.10 31.38
N ILE A 270 -32.07 9.79 30.08
CA ILE A 270 -33.00 10.31 29.08
C ILE A 270 -33.80 9.15 28.49
N GLY A 271 -35.11 9.17 28.66
CA GLY A 271 -35.98 8.04 28.37
C GLY A 271 -35.73 6.92 29.36
N HIS A 272 -36.66 6.67 30.27
CA HIS A 272 -36.48 5.68 31.34
C HIS A 272 -37.80 5.06 31.76
N ASN A 273 -37.76 3.92 32.43
CA ASN A 273 -38.95 3.26 33.01
C ASN A 273 -38.96 3.26 34.55
N GLN A 274 -38.32 4.26 35.15
CA GLN A 274 -38.34 4.46 36.61
C GLN A 274 -39.74 4.92 37.09
N ALA A 275 -40.01 4.78 38.39
CA ALA A 275 -41.35 4.93 38.98
C ALA A 275 -42.03 6.30 38.77
N VAL A 276 -41.27 7.36 38.51
CA VAL A 276 -41.79 8.73 38.33
C VAL A 276 -41.57 9.16 36.88
N SER A 277 -42.64 9.56 36.18
CA SER A 277 -42.58 9.97 34.77
C SER A 277 -41.93 8.94 33.80
N PRO A 278 -42.30 7.65 33.82
CA PRO A 278 -41.74 6.68 32.89
C PRO A 278 -42.13 6.99 31.44
N GLY A 279 -41.26 6.62 30.51
CA GLY A 279 -41.45 6.75 29.07
C GLY A 279 -40.31 7.49 28.40
N ASN A 280 -40.53 7.90 27.15
CA ASN A 280 -39.50 8.50 26.30
C ASN A 280 -39.04 9.86 26.83
N GLY A 281 -37.83 10.28 26.47
CA GLY A 281 -37.28 11.57 26.87
C GLY A 281 -36.39 12.17 25.78
N VAL A 282 -36.31 13.50 25.77
CA VAL A 282 -35.44 14.24 24.85
C VAL A 282 -34.70 15.36 25.60
N LEU A 283 -33.38 15.45 25.42
CA LEU A 283 -32.58 16.62 25.77
C LEU A 283 -32.16 17.33 24.48
N ASN A 284 -32.60 18.57 24.30
CA ASN A 284 -32.23 19.44 23.19
C ASN A 284 -31.29 20.55 23.69
N GLN A 285 -29.99 20.37 23.49
CA GLN A 285 -29.00 21.40 23.74
C GLN A 285 -28.83 22.28 22.51
N THR A 286 -29.20 23.55 22.61
CA THR A 286 -29.09 24.52 21.51
C THR A 286 -28.08 25.64 21.81
N GLY A 287 -27.28 25.48 22.88
CA GLY A 287 -26.26 26.41 23.34
C GLY A 287 -25.62 25.93 24.64
N GLY A 288 -24.98 26.83 25.38
CA GLY A 288 -24.60 26.54 26.75
C GLY A 288 -23.52 25.48 26.95
N SER A 289 -23.42 24.96 28.18
CA SER A 289 -22.46 23.90 28.54
C SER A 289 -23.05 22.94 29.58
N LEU A 290 -22.94 21.63 29.34
CA LEU A 290 -23.32 20.58 30.30
C LEU A 290 -22.09 19.80 30.79
N ALA A 291 -21.91 19.68 32.10
CA ALA A 291 -20.91 18.81 32.71
C ALA A 291 -21.58 17.68 33.51
N VAL A 292 -21.33 16.43 33.09
CA VAL A 292 -21.87 15.21 33.72
C VAL A 292 -20.74 14.50 34.46
N ALA A 293 -20.88 14.37 35.78
CA ALA A 293 -19.81 13.91 36.66
C ALA A 293 -19.58 12.39 36.66
N ASP A 294 -20.55 11.61 36.19
CA ASP A 294 -20.43 10.18 35.95
C ASP A 294 -20.86 9.87 34.50
N ARG A 295 -22.14 9.64 34.20
CA ARG A 295 -22.54 9.19 32.85
C ARG A 295 -23.87 9.72 32.32
N ILE A 296 -24.09 9.49 31.03
CA ILE A 296 -25.40 9.64 30.38
C ILE A 296 -25.95 8.27 30.03
N VAL A 297 -27.23 8.02 30.29
CA VAL A 297 -27.94 6.79 29.88
C VAL A 297 -29.11 7.17 28.98
N LEU A 298 -29.22 6.53 27.82
CA LEU A 298 -30.29 6.77 26.85
C LEU A 298 -31.18 5.54 26.72
N GLY A 299 -32.48 5.69 26.92
CA GLY A 299 -33.47 4.63 26.70
C GLY A 299 -33.46 3.52 27.75
N GLU A 300 -33.30 3.86 29.03
CA GLU A 300 -33.29 2.91 30.13
C GLU A 300 -34.60 2.09 30.23
N GLY A 301 -34.47 0.77 30.38
CA GLY A 301 -35.60 -0.11 30.68
C GLY A 301 -36.61 -0.24 29.53
N GLY A 302 -36.14 -0.13 28.29
CA GLY A 302 -36.93 -0.29 27.06
C GLY A 302 -37.58 1.01 26.53
N ALA A 303 -37.33 2.16 27.17
CA ALA A 303 -37.80 3.46 26.71
C ALA A 303 -36.95 4.01 25.55
N SER A 304 -37.39 5.10 24.90
CA SER A 304 -36.56 5.82 23.92
C SER A 304 -35.94 7.09 24.52
N GLY A 305 -34.61 7.19 24.44
CA GLY A 305 -33.82 8.34 24.88
C GLY A 305 -33.15 9.06 23.72
N THR A 306 -33.31 10.37 23.62
CA THR A 306 -32.63 11.18 22.60
C THR A 306 -31.87 12.34 23.21
N TYR A 307 -30.57 12.42 22.96
CA TYR A 307 -29.78 13.62 23.19
C TYR A 307 -29.43 14.26 21.85
N ARG A 308 -29.98 15.44 21.60
CA ARG A 308 -29.70 16.27 20.43
C ARG A 308 -28.97 17.55 20.84
N MET A 309 -27.81 17.76 20.26
CA MET A 309 -26.95 18.92 20.47
C MET A 309 -26.77 19.65 19.14
N THR A 310 -27.22 20.90 19.07
CA THR A 310 -27.11 21.78 17.89
C THR A 310 -26.29 23.04 18.15
N ALA A 311 -25.65 23.14 19.32
CA ALA A 311 -24.58 24.08 19.67
C ALA A 311 -24.09 23.78 21.09
N GLY A 312 -23.07 24.52 21.57
CA GLY A 312 -22.59 24.45 22.95
C GLY A 312 -21.48 23.43 23.19
N THR A 313 -21.28 23.06 24.45
CA THR A 313 -20.33 22.02 24.86
C THR A 313 -20.96 21.01 25.82
N ALA A 314 -20.50 19.76 25.79
CA ALA A 314 -20.85 18.73 26.76
C ALA A 314 -19.62 17.92 27.17
N THR A 315 -19.44 17.68 28.47
CA THR A 315 -18.37 16.80 28.99
C THR A 315 -18.99 15.73 29.87
N VAL A 316 -18.63 14.47 29.62
CA VAL A 316 -19.07 13.31 30.40
C VAL A 316 -17.84 12.62 30.97
N ALA A 317 -17.77 12.50 32.30
CA ALA A 317 -16.59 11.97 32.97
C ALA A 317 -16.35 10.47 32.67
N ASP A 318 -17.41 9.66 32.68
CA ASP A 318 -17.36 8.23 32.39
C ASP A 318 -17.80 7.97 30.93
N GLY A 319 -19.08 7.69 30.68
CA GLY A 319 -19.55 7.25 29.37
C GLY A 319 -20.97 7.68 29.00
N VAL A 320 -21.32 7.47 27.74
CA VAL A 320 -22.70 7.57 27.25
C VAL A 320 -23.16 6.17 26.87
N PHE A 321 -24.20 5.66 27.50
CA PHE A 321 -24.59 4.26 27.40
C PHE A 321 -26.02 4.07 26.93
N ASP A 322 -26.23 2.97 26.21
CA ASP A 322 -27.54 2.44 25.88
C ASP A 322 -28.13 1.75 27.13
N GLY A 323 -29.33 2.16 27.50
CA GLY A 323 -30.09 1.62 28.62
C GLY A 323 -30.91 0.36 28.28
N GLY A 324 -30.73 -0.20 27.08
CA GLY A 324 -31.42 -1.40 26.59
C GLY A 324 -32.75 -1.11 25.88
N GLY A 325 -32.98 0.15 25.51
CA GLY A 325 -34.17 0.63 24.81
C GLY A 325 -33.82 1.14 23.43
N THR A 326 -34.26 2.35 23.07
CA THR A 326 -33.78 3.03 21.87
C THR A 326 -32.93 4.23 22.27
N SER A 327 -31.65 4.21 21.92
CA SER A 327 -30.67 5.22 22.29
C SER A 327 -30.21 6.03 21.06
N THR A 328 -30.49 7.34 21.06
CA THR A 328 -30.12 8.24 19.96
C THR A 328 -29.25 9.38 20.46
N LEU A 329 -28.03 9.48 19.94
CA LEU A 329 -27.12 10.59 20.17
C LEU A 329 -26.89 11.37 18.86
N GLN A 330 -27.17 12.67 18.90
CA GLN A 330 -26.99 13.58 17.77
C GLN A 330 -26.14 14.77 18.21
N VAL A 331 -24.90 14.84 17.75
CA VAL A 331 -24.01 16.00 17.93
C VAL A 331 -23.99 16.74 16.60
N ASP A 332 -25.07 17.44 16.29
CA ASP A 332 -25.27 18.10 15.00
C ASP A 332 -24.40 19.34 14.84
N GLU A 333 -24.17 20.09 15.92
CA GLU A 333 -23.22 21.21 16.05
C GLU A 333 -22.71 21.31 17.50
N GLY A 334 -21.49 21.82 17.70
CA GLY A 334 -20.86 21.93 19.02
C GLY A 334 -19.89 20.78 19.35
N THR A 335 -19.46 20.69 20.61
CA THR A 335 -18.46 19.69 21.02
C THR A 335 -18.90 18.84 22.21
N MET A 336 -18.83 17.52 22.06
CA MET A 336 -19.02 16.56 23.15
C MET A 336 -17.73 15.78 23.40
N THR A 337 -17.32 15.70 24.66
CA THR A 337 -16.16 14.91 25.10
C THR A 337 -16.58 13.89 26.15
N ILE A 338 -16.26 12.63 25.89
CA ILE A 338 -16.46 11.50 26.80
C ILE A 338 -15.08 11.05 27.29
N ASN A 339 -14.81 11.17 28.59
CA ASN A 339 -13.46 11.01 29.13
C ASN A 339 -13.11 9.57 29.54
N GLY A 340 -14.11 8.73 29.87
CA GLY A 340 -13.91 7.46 30.60
C GLY A 340 -14.54 6.25 29.92
N GLY A 341 -15.59 5.67 30.49
CA GLY A 341 -16.25 4.40 30.14
C GLY A 341 -16.73 4.17 28.71
N GLY A 342 -16.63 5.14 27.81
CA GLY A 342 -16.85 4.96 26.37
C GLY A 342 -18.24 5.35 25.87
N LEU A 343 -18.62 4.82 24.72
CA LEU A 343 -19.87 5.17 24.02
C LEU A 343 -20.62 3.90 23.61
N SER A 344 -21.89 3.79 23.95
CA SER A 344 -22.79 2.77 23.41
C SER A 344 -24.12 3.41 23.06
N VAL A 345 -24.52 3.37 21.77
CA VAL A 345 -25.81 3.89 21.29
C VAL A 345 -26.30 3.12 20.07
N ASP A 346 -27.61 3.13 19.83
CA ASP A 346 -28.20 2.53 18.61
C ASP A 346 -28.03 3.47 17.41
N THR A 347 -28.34 4.75 17.59
CA THR A 347 -28.25 5.74 16.51
C THR A 347 -27.26 6.82 16.88
N LEU A 348 -26.26 7.01 16.02
CA LEU A 348 -25.28 8.08 16.12
C LEU A 348 -25.31 8.97 14.88
N ARG A 349 -25.42 10.27 15.10
CA ARG A 349 -25.09 11.29 14.10
C ARG A 349 -24.15 12.33 14.67
N VAL A 350 -23.11 12.66 13.93
CA VAL A 350 -22.19 13.75 14.24
C VAL A 350 -22.15 14.69 13.04
N GLY A 351 -22.61 15.91 13.20
CA GLY A 351 -22.68 16.90 12.13
C GLY A 351 -23.86 16.72 11.20
N LEU A 352 -24.88 17.55 11.38
CA LEU A 352 -25.96 17.76 10.43
C LEU A 352 -25.92 19.21 10.00
N MET A 353 -25.69 19.46 8.72
CA MET A 353 -25.75 20.80 8.16
C MET A 353 -27.20 21.12 7.78
N ASP A 354 -28.00 21.52 8.77
CA ASP A 354 -29.33 22.11 8.57
C ASP A 354 -29.36 23.64 8.68
N THR A 355 -28.29 24.24 9.21
CA THR A 355 -28.01 25.67 9.31
C THR A 355 -26.72 26.10 8.61
N ASP A 356 -26.49 27.41 8.51
CA ASP A 356 -25.26 28.00 7.96
C ASP A 356 -24.04 27.60 8.81
N ASN A 357 -22.91 27.25 8.16
CA ASN A 357 -21.56 27.07 8.75
C ASN A 357 -21.48 26.44 10.15
N GLY A 358 -20.98 25.21 10.26
CA GLY A 358 -20.88 24.54 11.56
C GLY A 358 -19.64 23.66 11.74
N THR A 359 -19.33 23.40 13.00
CA THR A 359 -18.36 22.38 13.40
C THR A 359 -18.96 21.50 14.47
N SER A 360 -18.73 20.20 14.35
CA SER A 360 -19.29 19.21 15.27
C SER A 360 -18.21 18.20 15.63
N ALA A 361 -17.98 18.00 16.92
CA ALA A 361 -16.97 17.06 17.39
C ALA A 361 -17.53 16.17 18.49
N LEU A 362 -17.40 14.86 18.32
CA LEU A 362 -17.59 13.87 19.36
C LEU A 362 -16.26 13.16 19.60
N THR A 363 -15.70 13.31 20.79
CA THR A 363 -14.42 12.71 21.18
C THR A 363 -14.62 11.71 22.31
N VAL A 364 -14.11 10.48 22.14
CA VAL A 364 -14.11 9.43 23.16
C VAL A 364 -12.66 9.14 23.57
N GLN A 365 -12.32 9.47 24.82
CA GLN A 365 -10.95 9.38 25.35
C GLN A 365 -10.62 8.07 26.07
N GLY A 366 -11.62 7.20 26.27
CA GLY A 366 -11.46 5.91 26.93
C GLY A 366 -12.66 4.98 26.67
N GLY A 367 -12.58 3.75 27.19
CA GLY A 367 -13.67 2.78 27.09
C GLY A 367 -13.94 2.30 25.66
N ALA A 368 -14.87 1.36 25.50
CA ALA A 368 -15.22 0.83 24.18
C ALA A 368 -16.25 1.73 23.49
N VAL A 369 -16.25 1.72 22.16
CA VAL A 369 -17.29 2.36 21.34
C VAL A 369 -18.13 1.28 20.68
N SER A 370 -19.45 1.34 20.85
CA SER A 370 -20.44 0.49 20.20
C SER A 370 -21.52 1.37 19.59
N VAL A 371 -21.74 1.25 18.28
CA VAL A 371 -22.76 2.02 17.56
C VAL A 371 -23.62 1.09 16.72
N GLY A 372 -24.93 1.15 16.94
CA GLY A 372 -25.92 0.45 16.13
C GLY A 372 -26.19 -0.99 16.52
N THR A 373 -27.33 -1.46 16.02
CA THR A 373 -27.85 -2.82 16.18
C THR A 373 -27.97 -3.55 14.83
N GLY A 374 -27.47 -2.92 13.75
CA GLY A 374 -27.42 -3.44 12.38
C GLY A 374 -28.48 -2.86 11.44
N GLY A 375 -29.48 -2.13 11.95
CA GLY A 375 -30.58 -1.55 11.17
C GLY A 375 -30.46 -0.06 10.89
N GLU A 376 -29.60 0.65 11.62
CA GLU A 376 -29.57 2.11 11.68
C GLU A 376 -28.70 2.71 10.57
N THR A 377 -28.67 4.03 10.50
CA THR A 377 -27.70 4.77 9.68
C THR A 377 -26.83 5.61 10.61
N MET A 378 -25.51 5.48 10.45
CA MET A 378 -24.55 6.36 11.09
C MET A 378 -24.10 7.45 10.10
N ASP A 379 -24.21 8.70 10.52
CA ASP A 379 -23.85 9.87 9.72
C ASP A 379 -22.74 10.66 10.41
N VAL A 380 -21.68 10.97 9.67
CA VAL A 380 -20.64 11.93 10.10
C VAL A 380 -20.51 13.02 9.03
N GLY A 381 -21.06 14.19 9.28
CA GLY A 381 -21.12 15.29 8.33
C GLY A 381 -22.11 14.99 7.21
N ARG A 382 -23.38 15.36 7.42
CA ARG A 382 -24.45 15.18 6.43
C ARG A 382 -25.12 16.50 6.11
N ARG A 383 -25.34 16.79 4.83
CA ARG A 383 -26.25 17.84 4.36
C ARG A 383 -27.49 17.20 3.73
N PRO A 384 -28.67 17.34 4.33
CA PRO A 384 -29.90 16.91 3.69
C PRO A 384 -30.30 17.89 2.57
N THR A 385 -31.40 17.59 1.89
CA THR A 385 -31.97 18.42 0.82
C THR A 385 -32.48 19.76 1.35
N LEU A 386 -31.64 20.81 1.33
CA LEU A 386 -31.96 22.15 1.80
C LEU A 386 -31.47 23.22 0.82
N ASN A 387 -32.23 24.32 0.69
CA ASN A 387 -31.78 25.52 -0.02
C ASN A 387 -30.83 26.30 0.89
N MET A 388 -29.55 26.34 0.58
CA MET A 388 -28.54 27.04 1.40
C MET A 388 -27.91 28.19 0.62
N ALA A 389 -27.48 29.25 1.31
CA ALA A 389 -26.66 30.27 0.66
C ALA A 389 -25.34 29.67 0.15
N SER A 390 -24.76 30.25 -0.90
CA SER A 390 -23.45 29.81 -1.42
C SER A 390 -22.32 30.07 -0.43
N GLY A 391 -21.31 29.18 -0.43
CA GLY A 391 -20.08 29.36 0.33
C GLY A 391 -20.15 28.89 1.79
N LYS A 392 -21.10 28.01 2.14
CA LYS A 392 -21.21 27.48 3.50
C LYS A 392 -20.40 26.19 3.66
N SER A 393 -19.83 25.95 4.83
CA SER A 393 -19.03 24.75 5.09
C SER A 393 -19.38 24.14 6.44
N HIS A 394 -19.47 22.81 6.49
CA HIS A 394 -19.64 22.09 7.75
C HIS A 394 -18.59 21.00 7.92
N ALA A 395 -17.98 20.91 9.10
CA ALA A 395 -16.96 19.91 9.41
C ALA A 395 -17.34 19.10 10.64
N ALA A 396 -17.47 17.78 10.46
CA ALA A 396 -17.86 16.85 11.50
C ALA A 396 -16.74 15.84 11.78
N THR A 397 -16.43 15.64 13.07
CA THR A 397 -15.41 14.68 13.51
C THR A 397 -15.97 13.77 14.59
N ALA A 398 -15.95 12.46 14.34
CA ALA A 398 -16.11 11.41 15.34
C ALA A 398 -14.72 10.83 15.64
N ASP A 399 -14.14 11.20 16.78
CA ASP A 399 -12.80 10.79 17.19
C ASP A 399 -12.86 9.72 18.29
N PHE A 400 -12.63 8.47 17.89
CA PHE A 400 -12.57 7.31 18.80
C PHE A 400 -11.15 6.78 18.95
N SER A 401 -10.13 7.57 18.58
CA SER A 401 -8.74 7.11 18.50
C SER A 401 -8.15 6.62 19.81
N ALA A 402 -8.65 7.13 20.94
CA ALA A 402 -8.24 6.77 22.30
C ALA A 402 -9.13 5.71 22.98
N SER A 403 -10.22 5.28 22.32
CA SER A 403 -11.08 4.20 22.83
C SER A 403 -10.33 2.86 22.90
N SER A 404 -10.79 1.93 23.73
CA SER A 404 -10.23 0.57 23.85
C SER A 404 -10.62 -0.37 22.69
N GLY A 405 -11.50 0.07 21.80
CA GLY A 405 -11.98 -0.66 20.62
C GLY A 405 -13.24 -0.02 20.06
N VAL A 406 -13.51 -0.24 18.78
CA VAL A 406 -14.69 0.32 18.10
C VAL A 406 -15.47 -0.79 17.41
N THR A 407 -16.77 -0.87 17.66
CA THR A 407 -17.72 -1.70 16.93
C THR A 407 -18.82 -0.80 16.38
N ILE A 408 -19.00 -0.83 15.06
CA ILE A 408 -20.09 -0.13 14.36
C ILE A 408 -20.86 -1.20 13.59
N ASP A 409 -22.11 -1.47 13.98
CA ASP A 409 -23.01 -2.36 13.24
C ASP A 409 -24.25 -1.59 12.81
N VAL A 410 -24.32 -1.25 11.53
CA VAL A 410 -25.36 -0.40 10.96
C VAL A 410 -25.83 -0.96 9.62
N SER A 411 -26.92 -0.42 9.10
CA SER A 411 -27.29 -0.67 7.70
C SER A 411 -26.44 0.17 6.75
N GLN A 412 -26.16 1.43 7.11
CA GLN A 412 -25.37 2.36 6.30
C GLN A 412 -24.44 3.22 7.16
N LEU A 413 -23.23 3.43 6.66
CA LEU A 413 -22.28 4.41 7.20
C LEU A 413 -22.00 5.49 6.13
N ARG A 414 -22.24 6.75 6.46
CA ARG A 414 -22.07 7.88 5.52
C ARG A 414 -21.20 8.97 6.12
N LEU A 415 -20.19 9.41 5.37
CA LEU A 415 -19.28 10.48 5.77
C LEU A 415 -19.25 11.59 4.73
N GLY A 416 -19.51 12.84 5.12
CA GLY A 416 -19.50 14.01 4.23
C GLY A 416 -20.40 13.87 3.01
N THR A 417 -21.69 13.63 3.24
CA THR A 417 -22.66 13.40 2.17
C THR A 417 -23.59 14.59 1.95
N ILE A 418 -24.00 14.81 0.70
CA ILE A 418 -24.87 15.90 0.27
C ILE A 418 -26.01 15.39 -0.61
N ASP A 419 -27.25 15.59 -0.15
CA ASP A 419 -28.49 15.26 -0.87
C ASP A 419 -29.16 16.53 -1.45
N GLY A 420 -29.65 16.48 -2.71
CA GLY A 420 -30.61 17.42 -3.34
C GLY A 420 -30.09 18.75 -3.93
N ALA A 421 -30.90 19.40 -4.78
CA ALA A 421 -30.71 20.76 -5.34
C ALA A 421 -31.95 21.65 -5.05
N PRO A 422 -31.91 23.02 -4.97
CA PRO A 422 -30.97 23.91 -5.68
C PRO A 422 -30.34 25.10 -4.89
N SER A 423 -29.26 25.61 -5.48
CA SER A 423 -28.48 26.84 -5.16
C SER A 423 -27.58 26.77 -3.91
N GLY A 424 -26.30 27.12 -4.12
CA GLY A 424 -25.27 27.24 -3.07
C GLY A 424 -24.00 26.39 -3.31
N ASP A 425 -22.81 27.02 -3.37
CA ASP A 425 -21.50 26.35 -3.35
C ASP A 425 -21.09 25.98 -1.92
N SER A 426 -21.72 24.95 -1.33
CA SER A 426 -21.48 24.59 0.07
C SER A 426 -20.89 23.18 0.22
N THR A 427 -19.98 22.98 1.17
CA THR A 427 -19.19 21.75 1.36
C THR A 427 -19.43 21.10 2.72
N VAL A 428 -19.33 19.77 2.78
CA VAL A 428 -19.41 19.03 4.05
C VAL A 428 -18.30 18.00 4.12
N LYS A 429 -17.56 18.01 5.24
CA LYS A 429 -16.53 17.03 5.57
C LYS A 429 -17.00 16.16 6.74
N GLY A 430 -16.80 14.84 6.60
CA GLY A 430 -16.92 13.88 7.69
C GLY A 430 -15.60 13.16 7.97
N GLU A 431 -15.16 13.14 9.22
CA GLU A 431 -13.97 12.40 9.65
C GLU A 431 -14.31 11.41 10.77
N LEU A 432 -14.03 10.13 10.53
CA LEU A 432 -14.14 9.05 11.52
C LEU A 432 -12.75 8.52 11.84
N LYS A 433 -12.32 8.63 13.10
CA LYS A 433 -11.06 8.04 13.58
C LYS A 433 -11.37 6.86 14.48
N LEU A 434 -10.83 5.70 14.12
CA LEU A 434 -11.01 4.46 14.87
C LEU A 434 -9.92 4.29 15.93
N SER A 435 -10.13 3.36 16.87
CA SER A 435 -9.19 3.09 17.95
C SER A 435 -7.79 2.77 17.42
N THR A 436 -6.77 3.39 18.01
CA THR A 436 -5.37 3.15 17.64
C THR A 436 -4.77 1.94 18.35
N SER A 437 -5.28 1.60 19.54
CA SER A 437 -4.78 0.53 20.40
C SER A 437 -5.69 -0.71 20.44
N GLY A 438 -6.98 -0.53 20.15
CA GLY A 438 -8.02 -1.56 20.20
C GLY A 438 -8.30 -2.22 18.85
N THR A 439 -9.17 -3.23 18.89
CA THR A 439 -9.75 -3.82 17.67
C THR A 439 -10.88 -2.95 17.14
N ASN A 440 -10.93 -2.78 15.82
CA ASN A 440 -11.99 -2.03 15.15
C ASN A 440 -12.79 -2.96 14.24
N SER A 441 -14.11 -2.89 14.32
CA SER A 441 -15.05 -3.63 13.48
C SER A 441 -16.12 -2.69 12.94
N ILE A 442 -16.30 -2.66 11.62
CA ILE A 442 -17.40 -1.97 10.94
C ILE A 442 -18.17 -2.99 10.13
N THR A 443 -19.44 -3.16 10.43
CA THR A 443 -20.37 -4.01 9.69
C THR A 443 -21.48 -3.11 9.14
N ALA A 444 -21.53 -2.95 7.82
CA ALA A 444 -22.51 -2.10 7.13
C ALA A 444 -23.00 -2.77 5.85
N GLY A 445 -24.22 -2.51 5.41
CA GLY A 445 -24.62 -2.92 4.05
C GLY A 445 -23.89 -2.09 2.98
N SER A 446 -23.75 -0.80 3.25
CA SER A 446 -22.99 0.13 2.41
C SER A 446 -22.20 1.15 3.22
N ILE A 447 -20.98 1.45 2.79
CA ILE A 447 -20.15 2.54 3.30
C ILE A 447 -19.94 3.57 2.18
N LEU A 448 -20.28 4.82 2.44
CA LEU A 448 -20.16 5.93 1.49
C LEU A 448 -19.34 7.07 2.11
N VAL A 449 -18.15 7.32 1.56
CA VAL A 449 -17.25 8.39 2.03
C VAL A 449 -17.11 9.46 0.97
N SER A 450 -17.69 10.62 1.25
CA SER A 450 -17.83 11.79 0.39
C SER A 450 -18.69 11.52 -0.85
N ASP A 451 -19.90 12.07 -0.89
CA ASP A 451 -20.76 12.04 -2.07
C ASP A 451 -21.58 13.32 -2.17
N SER A 452 -21.91 13.72 -3.40
CA SER A 452 -22.78 14.87 -3.64
C SER A 452 -23.58 14.71 -4.91
N SER A 453 -24.91 14.75 -4.75
CA SER A 453 -25.87 14.85 -5.86
C SER A 453 -25.89 16.25 -6.52
N ASP A 454 -25.34 17.27 -5.86
CA ASP A 454 -25.54 18.68 -6.21
C ASP A 454 -24.30 19.33 -6.84
N ARG A 455 -23.56 20.18 -6.13
CA ARG A 455 -22.27 20.74 -6.57
C ARG A 455 -21.09 19.96 -6.00
N GLY A 456 -19.88 20.29 -6.44
CA GLY A 456 -18.65 19.61 -6.00
C GLY A 456 -18.46 19.63 -4.49
N ASN A 457 -18.39 18.46 -3.86
CA ASN A 457 -18.02 18.30 -2.45
C ASN A 457 -16.58 17.75 -2.35
N ILE A 458 -15.63 18.59 -2.74
CA ILE A 458 -14.20 18.22 -2.74
C ILE A 458 -13.55 18.36 -1.35
N ALA A 459 -14.34 18.68 -0.32
CA ALA A 459 -13.86 18.60 1.05
C ALA A 459 -13.59 17.13 1.40
N LEU A 460 -12.38 16.86 1.89
CA LEU A 460 -11.90 15.49 2.12
C LEU A 460 -12.61 14.85 3.31
N SER A 461 -13.46 13.87 3.05
CA SER A 461 -13.99 12.99 4.10
C SER A 461 -13.07 11.78 4.27
N ALA A 462 -12.89 11.33 5.51
CA ALA A 462 -11.88 10.33 5.80
C ALA A 462 -12.29 9.30 6.86
N ILE A 463 -11.89 8.05 6.67
CA ILE A 463 -11.80 7.04 7.72
C ILE A 463 -10.32 6.83 8.05
N ARG A 464 -9.95 7.03 9.33
CA ARG A 464 -8.60 6.78 9.86
C ARG A 464 -8.60 5.49 10.66
N LEU A 465 -7.99 4.45 10.11
CA LEU A 465 -7.85 3.13 10.74
C LEU A 465 -6.66 3.12 11.70
N GLY A 466 -6.78 2.38 12.80
CA GLY A 466 -5.73 2.25 13.81
C GLY A 466 -4.62 1.27 13.43
N SER A 467 -3.58 1.20 14.27
CA SER A 467 -2.43 0.29 14.11
C SER A 467 -2.72 -1.16 14.52
N GLY A 468 -3.90 -1.42 15.09
CA GLY A 468 -4.36 -2.77 15.42
C GLY A 468 -5.05 -3.49 14.26
N SER A 469 -5.96 -4.39 14.61
CA SER A 469 -6.84 -5.07 13.65
C SER A 469 -8.04 -4.20 13.31
N ASN A 470 -8.28 -3.99 12.03
CA ASN A 470 -9.45 -3.31 11.49
C ASN A 470 -10.19 -4.27 10.56
N THR A 471 -11.45 -4.58 10.88
CA THR A 471 -12.31 -5.43 10.05
C THR A 471 -13.46 -4.59 9.52
N ILE A 472 -13.65 -4.63 8.20
CA ILE A 472 -14.77 -4.00 7.52
C ILE A 472 -15.52 -5.08 6.75
N ALA A 473 -16.78 -5.30 7.11
CA ALA A 473 -17.72 -6.16 6.41
C ALA A 473 -18.78 -5.28 5.74
N THR A 474 -18.72 -5.14 4.41
CA THR A 474 -19.67 -4.34 3.62
C THR A 474 -19.83 -4.86 2.21
N ASP A 475 -21.06 -4.89 1.71
CA ASP A 475 -21.33 -5.34 0.34
C ASP A 475 -20.90 -4.27 -0.68
N THR A 476 -20.97 -2.99 -0.32
CA THR A 476 -20.46 -1.90 -1.16
C THR A 476 -19.65 -0.91 -0.33
N PHE A 477 -18.46 -0.55 -0.80
CA PHE A 477 -17.63 0.49 -0.22
C PHE A 477 -17.23 1.52 -1.29
N THR A 478 -17.78 2.73 -1.19
CA THR A 478 -17.49 3.83 -2.11
C THR A 478 -16.67 4.92 -1.42
N LEU A 479 -15.49 5.23 -1.97
CA LEU A 479 -14.65 6.37 -1.59
C LEU A 479 -14.65 7.40 -2.72
N GLY A 480 -15.15 8.59 -2.43
CA GLY A 480 -15.39 9.61 -3.45
C GLY A 480 -16.49 9.17 -4.41
N GLY A 481 -17.75 9.40 -4.05
CA GLY A 481 -18.89 9.23 -4.94
C GLY A 481 -18.90 10.26 -6.07
N ARG A 482 -20.09 10.73 -6.46
CA ARG A 482 -20.31 11.51 -7.70
C ARG A 482 -19.38 12.70 -7.89
N LYS A 483 -19.32 13.58 -6.90
CA LYS A 483 -18.54 14.82 -6.91
C LYS A 483 -17.73 14.96 -5.61
N GLY A 484 -17.37 13.82 -5.02
CA GLY A 484 -16.79 13.72 -3.68
C GLY A 484 -15.27 13.51 -3.69
N ALA A 485 -14.65 13.83 -2.55
CA ALA A 485 -13.26 13.48 -2.22
C ALA A 485 -13.23 12.61 -0.95
N GLY A 486 -12.95 11.31 -1.11
CA GLY A 486 -12.93 10.34 -0.02
C GLY A 486 -11.54 9.72 0.20
N GLU A 487 -11.18 9.50 1.46
CA GLU A 487 -9.92 8.85 1.84
C GLU A 487 -10.10 7.78 2.92
N VAL A 488 -9.34 6.70 2.80
CA VAL A 488 -9.08 5.75 3.88
C VAL A 488 -7.58 5.66 4.07
N THR A 489 -7.12 5.80 5.32
CA THR A 489 -5.72 5.56 5.68
C THR A 489 -5.61 4.58 6.84
N ILE A 490 -4.51 3.85 6.88
CA ILE A 490 -4.16 2.99 8.01
C ILE A 490 -2.90 3.50 8.71
N ALA A 491 -2.88 3.41 10.04
CA ALA A 491 -1.63 3.61 10.78
C ALA A 491 -0.64 2.49 10.47
N SER A 492 0.65 2.81 10.48
CA SER A 492 1.71 1.83 10.24
C SER A 492 1.59 0.61 11.16
N GLY A 493 1.82 -0.59 10.61
CA GLY A 493 1.64 -1.86 11.30
C GLY A 493 0.19 -2.36 11.39
N GLY A 494 -0.80 -1.52 11.07
CA GLY A 494 -2.20 -1.90 11.08
C GLY A 494 -2.56 -2.96 10.02
N THR A 495 -3.58 -3.74 10.33
CA THR A 495 -4.18 -4.67 9.37
C THR A 495 -5.60 -4.23 9.04
N LEU A 496 -5.95 -4.15 7.75
CA LEU A 496 -7.32 -4.03 7.27
C LEU A 496 -7.75 -5.36 6.64
N THR A 497 -8.86 -5.92 7.13
CA THR A 497 -9.58 -7.04 6.50
C THR A 497 -10.90 -6.52 5.92
N LEU A 498 -11.07 -6.61 4.59
CA LEU A 498 -12.27 -6.19 3.86
C LEU A 498 -13.01 -7.40 3.26
N THR A 499 -14.29 -7.55 3.60
CA THR A 499 -15.15 -8.65 3.13
C THR A 499 -16.58 -8.14 2.88
N GLY A 500 -17.43 -8.91 2.18
CA GLY A 500 -18.85 -8.58 2.08
C GLY A 500 -19.63 -8.95 3.34
N LYS A 501 -20.67 -8.18 3.67
CA LYS A 501 -21.52 -8.40 4.86
C LYS A 501 -22.45 -9.60 4.66
N SER A 502 -22.97 -9.77 3.45
CA SER A 502 -23.94 -10.82 3.09
C SER A 502 -23.32 -12.20 2.84
N GLY A 503 -22.00 -12.36 3.08
CA GLY A 503 -21.23 -13.54 2.70
C GLY A 503 -20.74 -13.52 1.24
N ALA A 504 -21.09 -12.48 0.47
CA ALA A 504 -20.51 -12.17 -0.83
C ALA A 504 -19.11 -11.52 -0.69
N ALA A 505 -18.40 -11.38 -1.80
CA ALA A 505 -17.23 -10.51 -1.87
C ALA A 505 -17.68 -9.03 -1.98
N ALA A 506 -16.89 -8.08 -1.49
CA ALA A 506 -17.27 -6.66 -1.46
C ALA A 506 -17.08 -5.98 -2.82
N ASP A 507 -17.97 -5.06 -3.19
CA ASP A 507 -17.70 -4.11 -4.28
C ASP A 507 -16.92 -2.91 -3.74
N LEU A 508 -15.75 -2.63 -4.32
CA LEU A 508 -14.90 -1.51 -3.95
C LEU A 508 -14.85 -0.47 -5.07
N ASP A 509 -15.30 0.74 -4.73
CA ASP A 509 -15.49 1.84 -5.65
C ASP A 509 -14.64 3.05 -5.26
N LEU A 510 -13.71 3.44 -6.12
CA LEU A 510 -12.79 4.54 -5.87
C LEU A 510 -12.99 5.64 -6.93
N ALA A 511 -13.52 6.80 -6.53
CA ALA A 511 -13.90 7.91 -7.40
C ALA A 511 -14.97 7.54 -8.45
N MET A 512 -16.24 7.50 -8.04
CA MET A 512 -17.37 7.14 -8.90
C MET A 512 -18.20 8.35 -9.33
N SER A 513 -17.70 9.10 -10.32
CA SER A 513 -18.42 10.22 -10.93
C SER A 513 -19.42 9.74 -11.99
N VAL A 514 -20.60 9.34 -11.52
CA VAL A 514 -21.66 8.80 -12.39
C VAL A 514 -22.54 9.86 -13.07
N ASP A 515 -22.49 11.10 -12.60
CA ASP A 515 -23.18 12.24 -13.21
C ASP A 515 -22.24 12.93 -14.21
N GLY A 516 -22.77 13.61 -15.23
CA GLY A 516 -21.95 14.50 -16.05
C GLY A 516 -21.56 15.74 -15.25
N THR A 517 -20.32 15.83 -14.75
CA THR A 517 -19.92 16.90 -13.81
C THR A 517 -18.75 17.74 -14.32
N GLY A 518 -18.56 18.93 -13.74
CA GLY A 518 -17.35 19.75 -13.91
C GLY A 518 -16.31 19.54 -12.79
N THR A 519 -16.54 18.63 -11.85
CA THR A 519 -15.75 18.46 -10.62
C THR A 519 -14.70 17.37 -10.79
N ALA A 520 -13.53 17.54 -10.16
CA ALA A 520 -12.51 16.50 -10.03
C ALA A 520 -12.75 15.70 -8.74
N GLY A 521 -13.43 14.55 -8.84
CA GLY A 521 -13.66 13.65 -7.71
C GLY A 521 -12.45 12.77 -7.41
N THR A 522 -12.23 12.40 -6.15
CA THR A 522 -11.10 11.54 -5.74
C THR A 522 -11.53 10.47 -4.75
N GLY A 523 -10.98 9.26 -4.92
CA GLY A 523 -11.16 8.13 -4.03
C GLY A 523 -9.80 7.52 -3.73
N ASN A 524 -9.28 7.76 -2.52
CA ASN A 524 -7.94 7.35 -2.12
C ASN A 524 -7.99 6.30 -1.01
N MET A 525 -7.73 5.04 -1.35
CA MET A 525 -7.47 3.99 -0.36
C MET A 525 -5.96 3.82 -0.18
N ASN A 526 -5.39 4.51 0.81
CA ASN A 526 -3.96 4.51 1.08
C ASN A 526 -3.64 3.68 2.32
N LEU A 527 -3.26 2.43 2.10
CA LEU A 527 -2.95 1.44 3.14
C LEU A 527 -1.43 1.18 3.25
N GLY A 528 -0.61 2.15 2.85
CA GLY A 528 0.85 2.07 2.99
C GLY A 528 1.28 1.90 4.45
N GLY A 529 2.33 1.12 4.68
CA GLY A 529 2.80 0.74 6.01
C GLY A 529 1.94 -0.31 6.73
N GLY A 530 0.80 -0.72 6.16
CA GLY A 530 -0.10 -1.73 6.74
C GLY A 530 -0.22 -3.00 5.90
N THR A 531 -1.02 -3.95 6.41
CA THR A 531 -1.42 -5.19 5.73
C THR A 531 -2.85 -5.07 5.24
N PHE A 532 -3.10 -5.33 3.95
CA PHE A 532 -4.43 -5.31 3.36
C PHE A 532 -4.86 -6.72 2.92
N ASN A 533 -5.85 -7.27 3.63
CA ASN A 533 -6.49 -8.53 3.28
C ASN A 533 -7.89 -8.25 2.74
N ALA A 534 -8.21 -8.69 1.53
CA ALA A 534 -9.53 -8.39 0.96
C ALA A 534 -10.05 -9.48 0.03
N THR A 535 -11.37 -9.68 0.09
CA THR A 535 -12.13 -10.42 -0.93
C THR A 535 -13.09 -9.45 -1.60
N ILE A 536 -12.79 -9.09 -2.84
CA ILE A 536 -13.49 -8.11 -3.64
C ILE A 536 -14.21 -8.82 -4.78
N ASP A 537 -15.46 -8.45 -5.07
CA ASP A 537 -16.11 -8.90 -6.31
C ASP A 537 -15.59 -8.02 -7.45
N VAL A 538 -15.98 -6.75 -7.45
CA VAL A 538 -15.52 -5.77 -8.44
C VAL A 538 -14.75 -4.62 -7.79
N LEU A 539 -13.54 -4.35 -8.28
CA LEU A 539 -12.83 -3.10 -8.03
C LEU A 539 -13.04 -2.13 -9.20
N ARG A 540 -13.70 -0.99 -8.96
CA ARG A 540 -13.90 0.07 -9.97
C ARG A 540 -13.18 1.34 -9.55
N MET A 541 -12.39 1.90 -10.45
CA MET A 541 -11.55 3.07 -10.14
C MET A 541 -11.61 4.14 -11.22
N GLY A 542 -11.83 5.37 -10.78
CA GLY A 542 -11.78 6.56 -11.63
C GLY A 542 -12.86 6.55 -12.69
N LYS A 543 -14.14 6.50 -12.31
CA LYS A 543 -15.27 6.52 -13.25
C LYS A 543 -15.75 7.94 -13.53
N GLN A 544 -15.84 8.29 -14.80
CA GLN A 544 -16.37 9.55 -15.31
C GLN A 544 -17.35 9.30 -16.48
N ASN A 545 -18.62 9.65 -16.28
CA ASN A 545 -19.70 9.40 -17.26
C ASN A 545 -20.00 10.60 -18.21
N GLY A 546 -19.26 11.71 -18.13
CA GLY A 546 -19.42 12.90 -18.99
C GLY A 546 -19.11 14.24 -18.29
N GLY A 547 -19.19 15.35 -19.02
CA GLY A 547 -18.92 16.70 -18.49
C GLY A 547 -17.45 17.13 -18.50
N GLY A 548 -17.17 18.29 -17.88
CA GLY A 548 -15.85 18.92 -17.85
C GLY A 548 -14.84 18.30 -16.87
N GLY A 549 -15.32 17.63 -15.82
CA GLY A 549 -14.56 17.13 -14.67
C GLY A 549 -13.78 15.84 -14.91
N SER A 550 -13.20 15.30 -13.84
CA SER A 550 -12.38 14.07 -13.83
C SER A 550 -12.67 13.23 -12.59
N ALA A 551 -12.23 11.97 -12.58
CA ALA A 551 -12.37 11.09 -11.43
C ALA A 551 -11.07 10.28 -11.23
N THR A 552 -10.44 10.41 -10.07
CA THR A 552 -9.18 9.72 -9.75
C THR A 552 -9.34 8.73 -8.61
N GLY A 553 -9.32 7.44 -8.93
CA GLY A 553 -9.32 6.34 -7.97
C GLY A 553 -7.92 5.78 -7.75
N THR A 554 -7.46 5.72 -6.50
CA THR A 554 -6.13 5.21 -6.14
C THR A 554 -6.24 4.15 -5.05
N LEU A 555 -5.64 2.99 -5.29
CA LEU A 555 -5.43 1.93 -4.30
C LEU A 555 -3.94 1.76 -4.04
N SER A 556 -3.50 1.84 -2.78
CA SER A 556 -2.10 1.62 -2.40
C SER A 556 -2.00 0.69 -1.19
N PHE A 557 -1.14 -0.32 -1.24
CA PHE A 557 -0.87 -1.24 -0.12
C PHE A 557 0.53 -1.83 -0.18
N ASP A 558 1.09 -2.20 0.98
CA ASP A 558 2.48 -2.66 1.10
C ASP A 558 2.58 -4.16 1.42
N ALA A 559 1.54 -4.79 1.96
CA ALA A 559 1.50 -6.21 2.31
C ALA A 559 0.06 -6.76 2.31
N GLY A 560 -0.09 -8.08 2.47
CA GLY A 560 -1.39 -8.76 2.58
C GLY A 560 -1.80 -9.55 1.34
N THR A 561 -3.03 -10.08 1.38
CA THR A 561 -3.61 -10.89 0.28
C THR A 561 -4.92 -10.27 -0.18
N VAL A 562 -4.95 -9.82 -1.43
CA VAL A 562 -6.13 -9.26 -2.09
C VAL A 562 -6.59 -10.22 -3.18
N THR A 563 -7.87 -10.53 -3.19
CA THR A 563 -8.54 -11.23 -4.29
C THR A 563 -9.63 -10.34 -4.87
N ALA A 564 -9.74 -10.29 -6.19
CA ALA A 564 -10.82 -9.62 -6.90
C ALA A 564 -11.37 -10.54 -8.01
N ASN A 565 -12.67 -10.47 -8.31
CA ASN A 565 -13.18 -11.13 -9.51
C ASN A 565 -12.86 -10.31 -10.76
N SER A 566 -12.98 -8.99 -10.69
CA SER A 566 -12.59 -8.11 -11.81
C SER A 566 -12.12 -6.75 -11.33
N VAL A 567 -11.29 -6.11 -12.16
CA VAL A 567 -10.80 -4.75 -11.93
C VAL A 567 -11.07 -3.91 -13.17
N SER A 568 -11.69 -2.74 -12.99
CA SER A 568 -11.93 -1.77 -14.06
C SER A 568 -11.36 -0.41 -13.66
N MET A 569 -10.52 0.16 -14.51
CA MET A 569 -9.71 1.34 -14.22
C MET A 569 -9.90 2.39 -15.30
N GLY A 570 -9.77 3.67 -14.94
CA GLY A 570 -9.83 4.76 -15.92
C GLY A 570 -11.15 4.74 -16.69
N ILE A 571 -12.29 4.59 -16.00
CA ILE A 571 -13.57 4.37 -16.67
C ILE A 571 -14.08 5.70 -17.26
N GLY A 572 -14.09 5.81 -18.59
CA GLY A 572 -14.45 7.02 -19.34
C GLY A 572 -13.25 7.92 -19.65
N SER A 573 -13.40 8.81 -20.63
CA SER A 573 -12.28 9.57 -21.26
C SER A 573 -11.40 10.43 -20.34
N LYS A 574 -11.86 10.74 -19.13
CA LYS A 574 -11.12 11.51 -18.10
C LYS A 574 -11.06 10.78 -16.75
N GLY A 575 -11.39 9.50 -16.75
CA GLY A 575 -11.21 8.63 -15.60
C GLY A 575 -9.73 8.33 -15.40
N ILE A 576 -9.28 8.26 -14.16
CA ILE A 576 -7.90 7.91 -13.80
C ILE A 576 -7.94 6.81 -12.73
N GLY A 577 -7.41 5.64 -13.03
CA GLY A 577 -7.24 4.54 -12.08
C GLY A 577 -5.77 4.26 -11.81
N VAL A 578 -5.37 4.20 -10.53
CA VAL A 578 -3.99 3.91 -10.13
C VAL A 578 -3.95 2.82 -9.06
N ILE A 579 -3.18 1.75 -9.32
CA ILE A 579 -2.85 0.71 -8.33
C ILE A 579 -1.37 0.84 -7.98
N ASN A 580 -1.04 0.93 -6.70
CA ASN A 580 0.31 0.87 -6.17
C ASN A 580 0.46 -0.31 -5.21
N GLN A 581 0.96 -1.43 -5.73
CA GLN A 581 1.31 -2.59 -4.94
C GLN A 581 2.80 -2.54 -4.60
N ARG A 582 3.14 -2.38 -3.32
CA ARG A 582 4.55 -2.36 -2.86
C ARG A 582 5.01 -3.69 -2.25
N GLY A 583 4.08 -4.64 -2.07
CA GLY A 583 4.31 -6.00 -1.59
C GLY A 583 3.00 -6.81 -1.57
N GLY A 584 2.99 -7.94 -0.87
CA GLY A 584 1.81 -8.82 -0.79
C GLY A 584 1.45 -9.52 -2.10
N THR A 585 0.24 -10.11 -2.16
CA THR A 585 -0.31 -10.78 -3.35
C THR A 585 -1.64 -10.15 -3.74
N PHE A 586 -1.82 -9.86 -5.03
CA PHE A 586 -3.11 -9.47 -5.62
C PHE A 586 -3.49 -10.45 -6.73
N THR A 587 -4.53 -11.24 -6.50
CA THR A 587 -5.07 -12.17 -7.51
C THR A 587 -6.38 -11.63 -8.07
N VAL A 588 -6.46 -11.48 -9.39
CA VAL A 588 -7.67 -11.13 -10.13
C VAL A 588 -8.10 -12.36 -10.92
N SER A 589 -9.25 -12.95 -10.60
CA SER A 589 -9.69 -14.18 -11.28
C SER A 589 -10.13 -13.91 -12.72
N GLY A 590 -10.75 -12.77 -12.98
CA GLY A 590 -11.08 -12.25 -14.30
C GLY A 590 -10.04 -11.24 -14.82
N SER A 591 -10.52 -10.21 -15.53
CA SER A 591 -9.65 -9.25 -16.21
C SER A 591 -9.34 -8.01 -15.37
N VAL A 592 -8.20 -7.38 -15.66
CA VAL A 592 -7.88 -6.00 -15.31
C VAL A 592 -8.05 -5.17 -16.58
N ALA A 593 -9.10 -4.35 -16.63
CA ALA A 593 -9.54 -3.68 -17.84
C ALA A 593 -9.49 -2.15 -17.72
N ASP A 594 -8.93 -1.51 -18.75
CA ASP A 594 -9.04 -0.08 -18.99
C ASP A 594 -10.44 0.28 -19.53
N GLY A 595 -10.96 1.41 -19.08
CA GLY A 595 -12.27 1.92 -19.45
C GLY A 595 -12.24 3.13 -20.39
N GLY A 596 -11.12 3.39 -21.07
CA GLY A 596 -10.94 4.45 -22.07
C GLY A 596 -10.37 5.77 -21.54
N GLY A 597 -10.08 5.84 -20.24
CA GLY A 597 -9.42 6.93 -19.55
C GLY A 597 -7.91 6.68 -19.42
N SER A 598 -7.36 6.93 -18.23
CA SER A 598 -5.98 6.59 -17.89
C SER A 598 -5.93 5.49 -16.82
N SER A 599 -5.22 4.40 -17.11
CA SER A 599 -4.99 3.29 -16.18
C SER A 599 -3.50 3.04 -15.93
N THR A 600 -3.08 3.06 -14.67
CA THR A 600 -1.71 2.79 -14.24
C THR A 600 -1.65 1.71 -13.17
N VAL A 601 -0.93 0.63 -13.46
CA VAL A 601 -0.65 -0.44 -12.50
C VAL A 601 0.84 -0.44 -12.18
N ASN A 602 1.15 -0.21 -10.91
CA ASN A 602 2.49 -0.23 -10.37
C ASN A 602 2.65 -1.42 -9.41
N VAL A 603 3.29 -2.48 -9.88
CA VAL A 603 3.70 -3.63 -9.06
C VAL A 603 5.14 -3.43 -8.62
N TYR A 604 5.35 -2.45 -7.75
CA TYR A 604 6.69 -2.12 -7.27
C TYR A 604 7.32 -3.29 -6.50
N GLY A 605 6.51 -4.03 -5.73
CA GLY A 605 6.92 -5.27 -5.08
C GLY A 605 5.75 -6.25 -4.89
N GLY A 606 6.04 -7.51 -4.58
CA GLY A 606 5.01 -8.54 -4.40
C GLY A 606 4.60 -9.21 -5.72
N THR A 607 3.44 -9.87 -5.73
CA THR A 607 2.93 -10.64 -6.88
C THR A 607 1.54 -10.18 -7.29
N MET A 608 1.31 -9.95 -8.59
CA MET A 608 0.00 -9.78 -9.18
C MET A 608 -0.29 -10.94 -10.15
N ASN A 609 -1.39 -11.65 -9.96
CA ASN A 609 -1.84 -12.73 -10.84
C ASN A 609 -3.15 -12.30 -11.51
N VAL A 610 -3.25 -12.43 -12.83
CA VAL A 610 -4.46 -12.10 -13.60
C VAL A 610 -4.91 -13.32 -14.40
N GLY A 611 -6.04 -13.90 -14.01
CA GLY A 611 -6.63 -15.06 -14.68
C GLY A 611 -7.24 -14.73 -16.04
N GLY A 612 -7.79 -13.52 -16.18
CA GLY A 612 -8.29 -12.97 -17.45
C GLY A 612 -7.27 -12.09 -18.17
N SER A 613 -7.76 -11.17 -18.99
CA SER A 613 -6.92 -10.26 -19.77
C SER A 613 -6.37 -9.11 -18.91
N LEU A 614 -5.18 -8.63 -19.26
CA LEU A 614 -4.58 -7.41 -18.72
C LEU A 614 -4.53 -6.35 -19.83
N THR A 615 -5.47 -5.40 -19.80
CA THR A 615 -5.55 -4.32 -20.80
C THR A 615 -5.49 -2.97 -20.08
N ILE A 616 -4.35 -2.28 -20.13
CA ILE A 616 -4.06 -1.05 -19.35
C ILE A 616 -3.10 -0.12 -20.10
N ASP A 617 -3.02 1.15 -19.71
CA ASP A 617 -2.11 2.09 -20.38
C ASP A 617 -0.68 2.01 -19.88
N ALA A 618 -0.48 1.80 -18.57
CA ALA A 618 0.87 1.79 -17.99
C ALA A 618 1.05 0.66 -16.98
N LEU A 619 2.10 -0.13 -17.20
CA LEU A 619 2.55 -1.17 -16.28
C LEU A 619 4.01 -0.93 -15.87
N ASN A 620 4.24 -0.67 -14.59
CA ASN A 620 5.58 -0.63 -14.00
C ASN A 620 5.74 -1.78 -13.00
N VAL A 621 6.89 -2.45 -13.03
CA VAL A 621 7.12 -3.67 -12.23
C VAL A 621 8.52 -3.62 -11.65
N GLY A 622 8.68 -3.92 -10.36
CA GLY A 622 9.99 -4.00 -9.69
C GLY A 622 10.69 -2.65 -9.59
N PHE A 623 10.63 -2.01 -8.42
CA PHE A 623 11.13 -0.64 -8.25
C PHE A 623 11.80 -0.39 -6.89
N ASN A 624 12.96 0.27 -6.90
CA ASN A 624 13.70 0.75 -5.72
C ASN A 624 13.77 -0.27 -4.58
N GLY A 625 14.56 -1.33 -4.78
CA GLY A 625 14.84 -2.32 -3.75
C GLY A 625 13.79 -3.41 -3.59
N ARG A 626 12.88 -3.54 -4.57
CA ARG A 626 11.75 -4.46 -4.50
C ARG A 626 11.71 -5.38 -5.72
N THR A 627 11.20 -6.59 -5.47
CA THR A 627 10.88 -7.56 -6.52
C THR A 627 9.39 -7.53 -6.80
N GLY A 628 9.01 -7.09 -7.99
CA GLY A 628 7.63 -7.15 -8.50
C GLY A 628 7.46 -8.31 -9.47
N THR A 629 6.37 -9.06 -9.34
CA THR A 629 6.02 -10.19 -10.19
C THR A 629 4.63 -9.99 -10.78
N VAL A 630 4.48 -10.21 -12.09
CA VAL A 630 3.20 -10.17 -12.81
C VAL A 630 3.04 -11.45 -13.62
N ASP A 631 1.96 -12.17 -13.41
CA ASP A 631 1.57 -13.38 -14.17
C ASP A 631 0.19 -13.17 -14.79
N VAL A 632 0.04 -13.47 -16.08
CA VAL A 632 -1.20 -13.26 -16.84
C VAL A 632 -1.53 -14.44 -17.73
N ASN A 633 -2.73 -14.98 -17.56
CA ASN A 633 -3.25 -16.10 -18.37
C ASN A 633 -4.10 -15.64 -19.57
N GLY A 634 -4.70 -14.44 -19.52
CA GLY A 634 -5.47 -13.87 -20.63
C GLY A 634 -4.64 -12.95 -21.53
N ALA A 635 -5.29 -12.29 -22.49
CA ALA A 635 -4.59 -11.43 -23.45
C ALA A 635 -3.96 -10.22 -22.75
N VAL A 636 -2.75 -9.85 -23.15
CA VAL A 636 -2.03 -8.69 -22.62
C VAL A 636 -2.02 -7.56 -23.65
N SER A 637 -2.49 -6.38 -23.26
CA SER A 637 -2.36 -5.14 -24.03
C SER A 637 -1.94 -4.01 -23.13
N ILE A 638 -0.74 -3.47 -23.34
CA ILE A 638 -0.15 -2.43 -22.50
C ILE A 638 0.19 -1.23 -23.37
N GLY A 639 -0.33 -0.07 -22.99
CA GLY A 639 0.04 1.21 -23.60
C GLY A 639 -0.83 1.67 -24.75
N THR A 640 -0.75 2.97 -24.99
CA THR A 640 -1.48 3.72 -26.01
C THR A 640 -0.52 4.40 -27.00
N GLY A 641 0.77 4.07 -26.95
CA GLY A 641 1.83 4.64 -27.77
C GLY A 641 2.50 5.90 -27.21
N SER A 642 2.14 6.34 -25.99
CA SER A 642 2.71 7.58 -25.40
C SER A 642 3.53 7.36 -24.13
N GLN A 643 3.40 6.18 -23.50
CA GLN A 643 3.94 5.92 -22.17
C GLN A 643 5.44 5.66 -22.17
N THR A 644 6.08 5.87 -21.02
CA THR A 644 7.40 5.33 -20.73
C THR A 644 7.26 4.34 -19.59
N LEU A 645 7.67 3.10 -19.82
CA LEU A 645 7.55 2.01 -18.86
C LEU A 645 8.90 1.62 -18.29
N TYR A 646 8.86 1.12 -17.05
CA TYR A 646 10.03 0.64 -16.32
C TYR A 646 9.76 -0.72 -15.69
N TRP A 647 10.54 -1.71 -16.11
CA TRP A 647 10.55 -3.05 -15.52
C TRP A 647 11.92 -3.30 -14.91
N GLY A 648 12.00 -3.37 -13.59
CA GLY A 648 13.26 -3.53 -12.86
C GLY A 648 14.06 -2.24 -12.86
N ARG A 649 13.56 -1.19 -12.19
CA ARG A 649 14.20 0.12 -12.12
C ARG A 649 14.69 0.48 -10.71
N ARG A 650 15.87 1.09 -10.64
CA ARG A 650 16.49 1.55 -9.40
C ARG A 650 16.96 3.00 -9.49
N ASP A 651 16.33 3.84 -8.67
CA ASP A 651 16.63 5.26 -8.47
C ASP A 651 17.22 5.54 -7.08
N SER A 652 17.33 4.54 -6.20
CA SER A 652 17.96 4.64 -4.87
C SER A 652 19.04 3.58 -4.64
N GLY A 653 19.96 3.85 -3.71
CA GLY A 653 21.11 2.98 -3.38
C GLY A 653 20.82 1.82 -2.42
N ASP A 654 19.55 1.50 -2.17
CA ASP A 654 19.18 0.72 -0.96
C ASP A 654 19.33 -0.80 -1.14
N SER A 655 18.77 -1.37 -2.21
CA SER A 655 18.70 -2.82 -2.48
C SER A 655 18.48 -3.12 -3.97
N ASP A 656 18.63 -4.40 -4.34
CA ASP A 656 18.39 -4.86 -5.71
C ASP A 656 16.93 -4.69 -6.12
N SER A 657 16.69 -4.32 -7.38
CA SER A 657 15.34 -4.15 -7.94
C SER A 657 15.10 -5.15 -9.06
N LYS A 658 14.04 -5.96 -8.94
CA LYS A 658 13.77 -7.05 -9.90
C LYS A 658 12.35 -6.96 -10.43
N ALA A 659 12.19 -7.10 -11.74
CA ALA A 659 10.91 -7.36 -12.36
C ALA A 659 10.85 -8.79 -12.91
N VAL A 660 9.74 -9.47 -12.65
CA VAL A 660 9.39 -10.75 -13.28
C VAL A 660 8.04 -10.57 -13.95
N LEU A 661 7.99 -10.77 -15.26
CA LEU A 661 6.76 -10.74 -16.04
C LEU A 661 6.64 -12.06 -16.81
N ASP A 662 5.65 -12.86 -16.46
CA ASP A 662 5.36 -14.11 -17.16
C ASP A 662 4.04 -13.98 -17.92
N PHE A 663 4.14 -13.94 -19.25
CA PHE A 663 3.01 -13.95 -20.16
C PHE A 663 3.01 -15.22 -21.02
N SER A 664 3.76 -16.26 -20.62
CA SER A 664 3.91 -17.48 -21.42
C SER A 664 2.59 -18.18 -21.71
N ALA A 665 1.64 -18.10 -20.77
CA ALA A 665 0.28 -18.62 -20.86
C ALA A 665 -0.72 -17.69 -21.58
N ALA A 666 -0.39 -16.42 -21.79
CA ALA A 666 -1.26 -15.48 -22.48
C ALA A 666 -1.47 -15.90 -23.95
N PRO A 667 -2.66 -15.73 -24.54
CA PRO A 667 -2.92 -16.01 -25.95
C PRO A 667 -2.35 -14.94 -26.90
N SER A 668 -1.96 -13.76 -26.39
CA SER A 668 -1.31 -12.70 -27.15
C SER A 668 -0.70 -11.66 -26.22
N VAL A 669 0.39 -11.03 -26.64
CA VAL A 669 1.00 -9.88 -25.94
C VAL A 669 1.15 -8.71 -26.90
N ASN A 670 0.61 -7.55 -26.54
CA ASN A 670 0.81 -6.30 -27.27
C ASN A 670 1.32 -5.22 -26.32
N VAL A 671 2.46 -4.61 -26.63
CA VAL A 671 3.02 -3.48 -25.89
C VAL A 671 3.24 -2.34 -26.88
N ASN A 672 2.54 -1.22 -26.70
CA ASN A 672 2.62 -0.05 -27.57
C ASN A 672 2.90 1.20 -26.73
N VAL A 673 4.14 1.69 -26.76
CA VAL A 673 4.61 2.76 -25.86
C VAL A 673 5.61 3.67 -26.56
N THR A 674 6.03 4.77 -25.92
CA THR A 674 7.16 5.57 -26.43
C THR A 674 8.47 4.87 -26.08
N ASN A 675 8.65 4.50 -24.81
CA ASN A 675 9.89 3.90 -24.32
C ASN A 675 9.58 2.70 -23.44
N LEU A 676 10.21 1.57 -23.72
CA LEU A 676 10.19 0.39 -22.86
C LEU A 676 11.60 0.15 -22.31
N ASN A 677 11.76 0.33 -20.99
CA ASN A 677 13.05 0.22 -20.31
C ASN A 677 13.04 -0.96 -19.32
N LEU A 678 13.95 -1.89 -19.52
CA LEU A 678 14.12 -3.07 -18.69
C LEU A 678 15.48 -3.00 -17.98
N GLY A 679 15.53 -3.25 -16.67
CA GLY A 679 16.79 -3.34 -15.91
C GLY A 679 17.60 -2.03 -15.91
N THR A 680 17.03 -0.94 -15.41
CA THR A 680 17.67 0.38 -15.46
C THR A 680 18.06 0.94 -14.10
N ILE A 681 19.23 1.59 -14.02
CA ILE A 681 19.73 2.25 -12.82
C ILE A 681 20.07 3.72 -13.09
N THR A 682 19.55 4.62 -12.28
CA THR A 682 19.93 6.05 -12.33
C THR A 682 20.72 6.54 -11.12
N SER A 683 20.91 5.70 -10.10
CA SER A 683 21.58 6.03 -8.84
C SER A 683 22.89 5.26 -8.61
N GLY A 684 23.78 5.79 -7.76
CA GLY A 684 24.98 5.07 -7.31
C GLY A 684 24.67 3.83 -6.45
N GLY A 685 25.73 3.13 -6.01
CA GLY A 685 25.65 1.91 -5.17
C GLY A 685 26.18 0.65 -5.85
N GLY A 686 26.30 -0.44 -5.09
CA GLY A 686 26.75 -1.76 -5.59
C GLY A 686 25.62 -2.71 -6.00
N GLN A 687 24.37 -2.30 -5.74
CA GLN A 687 23.16 -3.06 -6.00
C GLN A 687 22.74 -3.01 -7.48
N GLN A 688 21.97 -4.00 -7.91
CA GLN A 688 21.61 -4.22 -9.30
C GLN A 688 20.14 -3.94 -9.59
N ALA A 689 19.80 -3.87 -10.88
CA ALA A 689 18.43 -3.82 -11.35
C ALA A 689 18.27 -4.60 -12.64
N TRP A 690 17.38 -5.59 -12.66
CA TRP A 690 17.15 -6.43 -13.83
C TRP A 690 15.70 -6.81 -14.02
N ALA A 691 15.36 -7.23 -15.23
CA ALA A 691 14.05 -7.76 -15.57
C ALA A 691 14.16 -9.15 -16.21
N GLU A 692 13.20 -10.01 -15.89
CA GLU A 692 12.95 -11.27 -16.57
C GLU A 692 11.55 -11.21 -17.18
N VAL A 693 11.48 -11.21 -18.51
CA VAL A 693 10.22 -11.13 -19.25
C VAL A 693 10.09 -12.36 -20.14
N THR A 694 8.97 -13.08 -20.02
CA THR A 694 8.62 -14.17 -20.93
C THR A 694 7.35 -13.82 -21.69
N LEU A 695 7.43 -13.81 -23.02
CA LEU A 695 6.32 -13.50 -23.91
C LEU A 695 5.46 -14.75 -24.21
N SER A 696 4.30 -14.56 -24.85
CA SER A 696 3.35 -15.65 -25.16
C SER A 696 3.99 -16.77 -25.97
N THR A 697 3.95 -17.98 -25.43
CA THR A 697 4.51 -19.17 -26.09
C THR A 697 3.56 -19.81 -27.10
N SER A 698 2.32 -19.31 -27.21
CA SER A 698 1.26 -19.92 -28.04
C SER A 698 0.62 -18.97 -29.05
N GLY A 699 0.85 -17.66 -28.91
CA GLY A 699 0.25 -16.66 -29.80
C GLY A 699 1.18 -15.50 -30.11
N PRO A 700 0.65 -14.47 -30.81
CA PRO A 700 1.45 -13.36 -31.32
C PRO A 700 1.88 -12.41 -30.21
N ASN A 701 3.11 -11.93 -30.33
CA ASN A 701 3.74 -10.95 -29.47
C ASN A 701 4.13 -9.74 -30.31
N THR A 702 3.71 -8.54 -29.92
CA THR A 702 4.07 -7.29 -30.60
C THR A 702 4.59 -6.29 -29.58
N ILE A 703 5.76 -5.71 -29.85
CA ILE A 703 6.33 -4.59 -29.11
C ILE A 703 6.55 -3.45 -30.10
N THR A 704 5.84 -2.34 -29.90
CA THR A 704 6.02 -1.09 -30.63
C THR A 704 6.55 -0.03 -29.69
N ALA A 705 7.71 0.55 -30.00
CA ALA A 705 8.31 1.61 -29.22
C ALA A 705 9.15 2.58 -30.06
N ALA A 706 9.37 3.81 -29.62
CA ALA A 706 10.46 4.61 -30.19
C ALA A 706 11.82 4.05 -29.73
N SER A 707 11.90 3.61 -28.47
CA SER A 707 13.09 3.00 -27.88
C SER A 707 12.74 1.77 -27.03
N LEU A 708 13.42 0.66 -27.32
CA LEU A 708 13.45 -0.54 -26.50
C LEU A 708 14.86 -0.71 -25.90
N MET A 709 14.99 -0.60 -24.59
CA MET A 709 16.27 -0.63 -23.87
C MET A 709 16.28 -1.76 -22.85
N LEU A 710 17.21 -2.71 -23.01
CA LEU A 710 17.43 -3.82 -22.08
C LEU A 710 18.77 -3.62 -21.38
N GLY A 711 18.75 -3.36 -20.07
CA GLY A 711 19.91 -3.11 -19.26
C GLY A 711 20.55 -1.76 -19.56
N ASP A 712 20.50 -0.80 -18.63
CA ASP A 712 21.27 0.45 -18.73
C ASP A 712 21.52 1.08 -17.36
N SER A 713 22.71 1.62 -17.14
CA SER A 713 23.04 2.28 -15.88
C SER A 713 23.90 3.52 -16.09
N THR A 714 23.45 4.66 -15.55
CA THR A 714 24.21 5.91 -15.57
C THR A 714 25.36 5.88 -14.53
N GLN A 715 25.20 5.16 -13.43
CA GLN A 715 26.06 5.31 -12.24
C GLN A 715 26.68 3.97 -11.78
N ALA A 716 25.88 2.99 -11.38
CA ALA A 716 26.35 1.71 -10.82
C ALA A 716 26.73 0.67 -11.90
N VAL A 717 27.48 -0.37 -11.51
CA VAL A 717 27.69 -1.56 -12.34
C VAL A 717 26.43 -2.44 -12.24
N ASN A 718 25.90 -2.90 -13.37
CA ASN A 718 24.65 -3.66 -13.47
C ASN A 718 24.81 -4.93 -14.32
N THR A 719 25.87 -5.70 -14.05
CA THR A 719 26.34 -6.76 -14.96
C THR A 719 26.31 -8.16 -14.36
N SER A 720 26.02 -8.32 -13.06
CA SER A 720 26.05 -9.65 -12.43
C SER A 720 24.78 -10.45 -12.70
N ASP A 721 23.63 -9.78 -12.82
CA ASP A 721 22.36 -10.38 -13.21
C ASP A 721 21.86 -9.77 -14.52
N PRO A 722 21.79 -10.55 -15.62
CA PRO A 722 21.38 -10.02 -16.91
C PRO A 722 19.88 -9.74 -16.95
N THR A 723 19.52 -8.69 -17.68
CA THR A 723 18.12 -8.50 -18.11
C THR A 723 17.81 -9.47 -19.24
N ILE A 724 16.73 -10.24 -19.11
CA ILE A 724 16.36 -11.29 -20.06
C ILE A 724 14.98 -10.99 -20.67
N LEU A 725 14.92 -10.95 -22.00
CA LEU A 725 13.69 -11.03 -22.78
C LEU A 725 13.60 -12.38 -23.48
N ARG A 726 12.66 -13.22 -23.05
CA ARG A 726 12.35 -14.52 -23.66
C ARG A 726 11.21 -14.37 -24.66
N LEU A 727 11.53 -14.58 -25.92
CA LEU A 727 10.64 -14.51 -27.07
C LEU A 727 9.78 -15.76 -27.14
N GLY A 728 8.51 -15.57 -27.44
CA GLY A 728 7.50 -16.63 -27.55
C GLY A 728 7.46 -17.27 -28.93
N ALA A 729 6.27 -17.72 -29.35
CA ALA A 729 6.06 -18.36 -30.66
C ALA A 729 6.30 -17.39 -31.83
N ASP A 730 5.50 -16.32 -31.92
CA ASP A 730 5.62 -15.31 -32.98
C ASP A 730 5.87 -13.94 -32.33
N ASN A 731 6.97 -13.28 -32.69
CA ASN A 731 7.39 -12.03 -32.06
C ASN A 731 7.67 -10.98 -33.12
N THR A 732 7.02 -9.82 -33.02
CA THR A 732 7.29 -8.64 -33.85
C THR A 732 7.76 -7.50 -32.95
N ILE A 733 8.94 -6.96 -33.20
CA ILE A 733 9.45 -5.78 -32.52
C ILE A 733 9.63 -4.69 -33.58
N ASN A 734 8.83 -3.64 -33.47
CA ASN A 734 9.04 -2.40 -34.22
C ASN A 734 9.55 -1.32 -33.26
N ALA A 735 10.85 -1.04 -33.33
CA ALA A 735 11.47 0.00 -32.53
C ALA A 735 12.40 0.87 -33.38
N GLY A 736 12.38 2.19 -33.16
CA GLY A 736 13.38 3.07 -33.79
C GLY A 736 14.79 2.70 -33.33
N THR A 737 14.99 2.54 -32.02
CA THR A 737 16.23 2.00 -31.46
C THR A 737 15.95 0.79 -30.56
N PHE A 738 16.63 -0.32 -30.81
CA PHE A 738 16.66 -1.49 -29.95
C PHE A 738 18.07 -1.68 -29.39
N THR A 739 18.22 -1.54 -28.07
CA THR A 739 19.50 -1.72 -27.37
C THR A 739 19.44 -2.92 -26.42
N ILE A 740 20.35 -3.87 -26.63
CA ILE A 740 20.59 -5.04 -25.79
C ILE A 740 21.91 -4.80 -25.05
N ALA A 741 21.80 -4.57 -23.76
CA ALA A 741 22.89 -4.19 -22.86
C ALA A 741 23.52 -2.85 -23.22
N GLY A 742 22.91 -1.76 -22.75
CA GLY A 742 23.45 -0.40 -22.79
C GLY A 742 24.62 -0.16 -21.83
N ARG A 743 24.64 0.96 -21.10
CA ARG A 743 25.80 1.34 -20.29
C ARG A 743 25.92 0.45 -19.04
N LYS A 744 27.13 -0.02 -18.76
CA LYS A 744 27.48 -0.77 -17.53
C LYS A 744 26.53 -1.95 -17.22
N SER A 745 25.90 -2.57 -18.21
CA SER A 745 24.82 -3.55 -18.00
C SER A 745 25.09 -4.91 -18.66
N ALA A 746 24.29 -5.92 -18.33
CA ALA A 746 24.23 -7.18 -19.08
C ALA A 746 22.79 -7.45 -19.53
N ALA A 747 22.60 -7.95 -20.75
CA ALA A 747 21.29 -8.33 -21.25
C ALA A 747 21.33 -9.43 -22.33
N GLU A 748 20.26 -10.22 -22.36
CA GLU A 748 20.06 -11.32 -23.29
C GLU A 748 18.64 -11.28 -23.89
N VAL A 749 18.56 -11.48 -25.19
CA VAL A 749 17.34 -11.79 -25.93
C VAL A 749 17.47 -13.20 -26.49
N LYS A 750 16.51 -14.07 -26.17
CA LYS A 750 16.51 -15.48 -26.60
C LYS A 750 15.09 -16.00 -26.78
N PHE A 751 14.92 -17.12 -27.47
CA PHE A 751 13.62 -17.80 -27.52
C PHE A 751 13.35 -18.59 -26.23
N ALA A 752 12.07 -18.65 -25.84
CA ALA A 752 11.60 -19.41 -24.70
C ALA A 752 11.60 -20.93 -24.98
N ALA A 753 11.45 -21.30 -26.25
CA ALA A 753 11.48 -22.67 -26.74
C ALA A 753 11.91 -22.69 -28.23
N ALA A 754 12.25 -23.88 -28.73
CA ALA A 754 12.61 -24.08 -30.13
C ALA A 754 11.47 -23.76 -31.10
N GLY A 755 11.80 -23.18 -32.26
CA GLY A 755 10.88 -22.90 -33.36
C GLY A 755 10.18 -21.53 -33.30
N GLY A 756 10.55 -20.67 -32.36
CA GLY A 756 10.03 -19.30 -32.31
C GLY A 756 10.53 -18.44 -33.47
N VAL A 757 9.75 -17.41 -33.83
CA VAL A 757 10.09 -16.44 -34.88
C VAL A 757 10.23 -15.05 -34.26
N LEU A 758 11.32 -14.36 -34.60
CA LEU A 758 11.52 -12.94 -34.31
C LEU A 758 11.50 -12.16 -35.61
N THR A 759 10.62 -11.18 -35.71
CA THR A 759 10.58 -10.18 -36.78
C THR A 759 10.99 -8.81 -36.22
N LEU A 760 12.06 -8.23 -36.77
CA LEU A 760 12.58 -6.91 -36.40
C LEU A 760 12.33 -5.92 -37.56
N GLY A 761 11.47 -4.93 -37.34
CA GLY A 761 11.11 -3.95 -38.37
C GLY A 761 10.51 -4.58 -39.63
N SER A 762 10.51 -3.83 -40.72
CA SER A 762 10.10 -4.29 -42.05
C SER A 762 10.92 -3.62 -43.15
N GLN A 763 10.83 -4.09 -44.39
CA GLN A 763 11.51 -3.44 -45.52
C GLN A 763 11.09 -1.97 -45.70
N ALA A 764 9.83 -1.64 -45.41
CA ALA A 764 9.29 -0.29 -45.53
C ALA A 764 9.59 0.59 -44.31
N ASP A 765 9.84 -0.02 -43.16
CA ASP A 765 10.06 0.62 -41.86
C ASP A 765 11.11 -0.17 -41.07
N PRO A 766 12.39 -0.07 -41.44
CA PRO A 766 13.47 -0.79 -40.78
C PRO A 766 13.73 -0.20 -39.38
N ILE A 767 14.28 -1.01 -38.47
CA ILE A 767 14.82 -0.50 -37.21
C ILE A 767 16.01 0.41 -37.53
N ASP A 768 16.00 1.67 -37.09
CA ASP A 768 17.11 2.59 -37.36
C ASP A 768 18.41 2.08 -36.74
N ASN A 769 18.34 1.61 -35.49
CA ASN A 769 19.51 1.21 -34.71
C ASN A 769 19.27 -0.09 -33.93
N LEU A 770 19.98 -1.16 -34.26
CA LEU A 770 20.18 -2.32 -33.39
C LEU A 770 21.54 -2.23 -32.70
N ARG A 771 21.55 -2.22 -31.37
CA ARG A 771 22.76 -2.07 -30.56
C ARG A 771 22.92 -3.24 -29.61
N ILE A 772 24.04 -3.94 -29.67
CA ILE A 772 24.31 -5.13 -28.86
C ILE A 772 25.64 -4.92 -28.13
N GLY A 773 25.62 -4.83 -26.80
CA GLY A 773 26.81 -4.51 -26.00
C GLY A 773 27.29 -3.07 -26.25
N TYR A 774 26.44 -2.08 -25.99
CA TYR A 774 26.63 -0.68 -26.35
C TYR A 774 26.94 0.21 -25.14
N ASN A 775 28.23 0.31 -24.80
CA ASN A 775 28.74 1.05 -23.65
C ASN A 775 29.40 2.37 -24.07
N ASN A 776 28.59 3.36 -24.43
CA ASN A 776 29.03 4.68 -24.94
C ASN A 776 29.47 5.68 -23.86
N VAL A 777 30.12 5.22 -22.79
CA VAL A 777 30.57 6.08 -21.68
C VAL A 777 31.90 5.60 -21.11
N ASP A 778 32.62 6.51 -20.45
CA ASP A 778 33.87 6.20 -19.74
C ASP A 778 33.59 5.29 -18.54
N THR A 779 33.94 4.01 -18.66
CA THR A 779 33.60 2.99 -17.65
C THR A 779 34.71 1.97 -17.46
N GLY A 780 34.77 1.38 -16.27
CA GLY A 780 35.59 0.21 -15.95
C GLY A 780 34.81 -1.11 -15.95
N SER A 781 33.52 -1.09 -16.30
CA SER A 781 32.64 -2.28 -16.28
C SER A 781 32.71 -3.08 -17.58
N VAL A 782 32.43 -4.38 -17.48
CA VAL A 782 32.27 -5.26 -18.65
C VAL A 782 30.80 -5.35 -19.02
N ASN A 783 30.42 -4.68 -20.10
CA ASN A 783 29.07 -4.75 -20.63
C ASN A 783 28.94 -5.91 -21.62
N GLN A 784 27.87 -6.70 -21.50
CA GLN A 784 27.63 -7.90 -22.31
C GLN A 784 26.20 -7.91 -22.87
N GLY A 785 26.07 -7.80 -24.19
CA GLY A 785 24.80 -7.94 -24.91
C GLY A 785 24.76 -9.21 -25.76
N LEU A 786 23.65 -9.93 -25.72
CA LEU A 786 23.45 -11.14 -26.50
C LEU A 786 22.09 -11.14 -27.19
N LEU A 787 22.08 -11.23 -28.53
CA LEU A 787 20.91 -11.62 -29.32
C LEU A 787 21.13 -13.06 -29.82
N ASN A 788 20.44 -14.00 -29.18
CA ASN A 788 20.65 -15.43 -29.39
C ASN A 788 19.51 -16.05 -30.22
N GLY A 789 19.80 -16.33 -31.49
CA GLY A 789 18.90 -17.03 -32.42
C GLY A 789 19.10 -18.53 -32.51
N THR A 790 19.70 -19.20 -31.52
CA THR A 790 19.97 -20.66 -31.60
C THR A 790 18.70 -21.51 -31.70
N ASP A 791 17.62 -21.07 -31.05
CA ASP A 791 16.37 -21.84 -30.92
C ASP A 791 15.26 -21.31 -31.84
N GLY A 792 15.54 -20.47 -32.83
CA GLY A 792 14.48 -19.89 -33.67
C GLY A 792 14.96 -19.11 -34.88
N THR A 793 14.00 -18.60 -35.64
CA THR A 793 14.21 -17.88 -36.90
C THR A 793 14.24 -16.38 -36.63
N ILE A 794 15.27 -15.66 -37.12
CA ILE A 794 15.34 -14.19 -37.04
C ILE A 794 15.16 -13.59 -38.43
N ASN A 795 14.07 -12.85 -38.62
CA ASN A 795 13.79 -12.03 -39.79
C ASN A 795 13.96 -10.55 -39.42
N ALA A 796 14.92 -9.86 -40.01
CA ALA A 796 15.26 -8.50 -39.62
C ALA A 796 15.43 -7.56 -40.81
N TRP A 797 14.95 -6.33 -40.64
CA TRP A 797 15.29 -5.17 -41.47
C TRP A 797 15.79 -4.08 -40.55
N VAL A 798 17.08 -3.78 -40.64
CA VAL A 798 17.77 -2.82 -39.78
C VAL A 798 18.59 -1.88 -40.67
N ASP A 799 18.59 -0.59 -40.37
CA ASP A 799 19.49 0.35 -41.05
C ASP A 799 20.92 0.14 -40.53
N GLN A 800 21.16 0.44 -39.24
CA GLN A 800 22.46 0.28 -38.61
C GLN A 800 22.46 -0.76 -37.49
N VAL A 801 23.40 -1.71 -37.59
CA VAL A 801 23.74 -2.65 -36.50
C VAL A 801 25.09 -2.26 -35.90
N VAL A 802 25.15 -2.16 -34.57
CA VAL A 802 26.40 -1.98 -33.82
C VAL A 802 26.54 -3.10 -32.80
N ILE A 803 27.61 -3.88 -32.92
CA ILE A 803 27.89 -5.03 -32.03
C ILE A 803 29.23 -4.79 -31.36
N GLY A 804 29.22 -4.61 -30.04
CA GLY A 804 30.40 -4.26 -29.25
C GLY A 804 30.82 -2.82 -29.46
N HIS A 805 30.48 -1.95 -28.51
CA HIS A 805 30.90 -0.55 -28.52
C HIS A 805 31.33 -0.09 -27.13
N HIS A 806 32.47 0.59 -27.04
CA HIS A 806 32.99 1.16 -25.81
C HIS A 806 33.66 2.50 -26.07
N ASP A 807 33.23 3.58 -25.42
CA ASP A 807 33.84 4.89 -25.71
C ASP A 807 35.24 5.06 -25.09
N LYS A 808 35.37 5.00 -23.76
CA LYS A 808 36.63 5.31 -23.05
C LYS A 808 36.77 4.50 -21.74
N GLY A 809 37.99 4.39 -21.22
CA GLY A 809 38.27 3.78 -19.92
C GLY A 809 38.80 2.35 -20.03
N ALA A 810 38.82 1.61 -18.91
CA ALA A 810 39.35 0.23 -18.83
C ALA A 810 38.27 -0.85 -19.04
N GLY A 811 37.01 -0.45 -19.19
CA GLY A 811 35.87 -1.34 -19.36
C GLY A 811 35.80 -1.99 -20.74
N ALA A 812 34.63 -2.54 -21.05
CA ALA A 812 34.36 -3.26 -22.27
C ALA A 812 32.96 -2.96 -22.81
N GLY A 813 32.80 -3.15 -24.11
CA GLY A 813 31.50 -3.32 -24.77
C GLY A 813 31.57 -4.59 -25.60
N GLN A 814 30.90 -5.65 -25.14
CA GLN A 814 30.92 -6.97 -25.75
C GLN A 814 29.52 -7.29 -26.26
N GLY A 815 29.40 -7.51 -27.57
CA GLY A 815 28.14 -7.87 -28.21
C GLY A 815 28.26 -9.17 -28.98
N THR A 816 27.19 -9.96 -28.97
CA THR A 816 27.10 -11.18 -29.79
C THR A 816 25.74 -11.27 -30.46
N LEU A 817 25.76 -11.48 -31.78
CA LEU A 817 24.60 -11.88 -32.59
C LEU A 817 24.80 -13.33 -33.03
N THR A 818 23.81 -14.19 -32.77
CA THR A 818 23.80 -15.56 -33.30
C THR A 818 22.62 -15.76 -34.23
N LEU A 819 22.90 -16.16 -35.48
CA LEU A 819 21.93 -16.48 -36.51
C LEU A 819 22.07 -17.96 -36.88
N THR A 820 21.01 -18.74 -36.72
CA THR A 820 20.94 -20.14 -37.16
C THR A 820 19.90 -20.37 -38.25
N ASP A 821 18.93 -19.46 -38.38
CA ASP A 821 17.88 -19.49 -39.40
C ASP A 821 17.27 -18.09 -39.60
N GLY A 822 16.59 -17.88 -40.73
CA GLY A 822 15.92 -16.63 -41.10
C GLY A 822 16.75 -15.70 -41.97
N THR A 823 16.23 -14.51 -42.24
CA THR A 823 16.89 -13.51 -43.08
C THR A 823 17.18 -12.23 -42.29
N PHE A 824 18.45 -11.89 -42.15
CA PHE A 824 18.88 -10.67 -41.47
C PHE A 824 19.39 -9.64 -42.50
N ASN A 825 18.62 -8.58 -42.75
CA ASN A 825 18.99 -7.49 -43.66
C ASN A 825 19.45 -6.25 -42.88
N ALA A 826 20.68 -5.81 -43.15
CA ALA A 826 21.26 -4.59 -42.61
C ALA A 826 21.72 -3.65 -43.75
N ASN A 827 21.64 -2.33 -43.58
CA ASN A 827 22.37 -1.43 -44.48
C ASN A 827 23.85 -1.38 -44.08
N SER A 828 24.15 -1.30 -42.79
CA SER A 828 25.51 -1.34 -42.26
C SER A 828 25.62 -2.12 -40.97
N ILE A 829 26.73 -2.85 -40.82
CA ILE A 829 27.12 -3.54 -39.60
C ILE A 829 28.49 -3.05 -39.19
N LEU A 830 28.59 -2.58 -37.94
CA LEU A 830 29.84 -2.15 -37.34
C LEU A 830 30.15 -2.98 -36.11
N LEU A 831 31.28 -3.68 -36.16
CA LEU A 831 31.77 -4.53 -35.09
C LEU A 831 32.86 -3.82 -34.27
N ALA A 832 32.86 -4.06 -32.97
CA ALA A 832 33.97 -3.75 -32.08
C ALA A 832 34.49 -2.30 -32.22
N ARG A 833 33.60 -1.33 -31.99
CA ARG A 833 33.92 0.11 -32.08
C ARG A 833 34.40 0.67 -30.73
N PRO A 834 35.71 0.78 -30.47
CA PRO A 834 36.22 1.70 -29.45
C PRO A 834 35.97 3.15 -29.92
N GLY A 835 35.59 4.07 -29.02
CA GLY A 835 34.95 5.36 -29.29
C GLY A 835 35.55 6.28 -30.36
N ALA A 836 34.72 7.20 -30.87
CA ALA A 836 35.07 8.12 -31.97
C ALA A 836 35.96 9.31 -31.56
N THR A 837 36.12 9.58 -30.26
CA THR A 837 36.81 10.80 -29.75
C THR A 837 37.94 10.50 -28.75
N GLY A 838 38.25 9.24 -28.51
CA GLY A 838 39.33 8.80 -27.61
C GLY A 838 39.31 7.29 -27.55
N THR A 839 40.44 6.63 -27.79
CA THR A 839 40.50 5.17 -27.77
C THR A 839 40.18 4.66 -26.37
N SER A 840 39.40 3.59 -26.27
CA SER A 840 39.42 2.72 -25.08
C SER A 840 40.87 2.52 -24.65
N SER A 841 41.13 2.55 -23.34
CA SER A 841 42.50 2.30 -22.84
C SER A 841 42.94 0.86 -23.09
N ASN A 842 41.99 -0.03 -23.41
CA ASN A 842 42.23 -1.37 -23.90
C ASN A 842 41.23 -1.72 -25.01
N PRO A 843 41.48 -1.33 -26.28
CA PRO A 843 40.58 -1.56 -27.40
C PRO A 843 40.19 -3.03 -27.60
N ALA A 844 41.09 -3.96 -27.25
CA ALA A 844 40.85 -5.41 -27.34
C ALA A 844 39.74 -5.92 -26.42
N ASN A 845 39.35 -5.14 -25.40
CA ASN A 845 38.19 -5.46 -24.55
C ASN A 845 36.86 -5.18 -25.25
N THR A 846 36.85 -4.41 -26.34
CA THR A 846 35.64 -4.17 -27.13
C THR A 846 35.53 -5.27 -28.17
N THR A 847 34.51 -6.11 -28.05
CA THR A 847 34.35 -7.30 -28.90
C THR A 847 33.00 -7.27 -29.59
N GLY A 848 32.99 -7.44 -30.90
CA GLY A 848 31.78 -7.63 -31.70
C GLY A 848 31.81 -8.98 -32.38
N THR A 849 30.89 -9.87 -32.02
CA THR A 849 30.84 -11.23 -32.56
C THR A 849 29.56 -11.47 -33.36
N ILE A 850 29.70 -12.02 -34.56
CA ILE A 850 28.61 -12.60 -35.34
C ILE A 850 28.87 -14.10 -35.46
N ASN A 851 27.90 -14.92 -35.05
CA ASN A 851 27.87 -16.34 -35.32
C ASN A 851 26.86 -16.59 -36.45
N LEU A 852 27.37 -16.82 -37.67
CA LEU A 852 26.56 -17.19 -38.83
C LEU A 852 26.64 -18.71 -38.98
N ALA A 853 25.65 -19.39 -38.41
CA ALA A 853 25.54 -20.85 -38.34
C ALA A 853 24.34 -21.39 -39.15
N GLY A 854 23.68 -20.53 -39.93
CA GLY A 854 22.56 -20.84 -40.82
C GLY A 854 21.79 -19.56 -41.18
N GLY A 855 20.71 -19.69 -41.95
CA GLY A 855 19.97 -18.55 -42.49
C GLY A 855 20.76 -17.71 -43.50
N THR A 856 20.32 -16.47 -43.71
CA THR A 856 20.92 -15.51 -44.64
C THR A 856 21.23 -14.20 -43.92
N LEU A 857 22.49 -13.77 -43.94
CA LEU A 857 22.91 -12.43 -43.52
C LEU A 857 23.18 -11.59 -44.76
N SER A 858 22.46 -10.48 -44.92
CA SER A 858 22.68 -9.52 -45.99
C SER A 858 23.01 -8.14 -45.45
N ALA A 859 24.14 -7.56 -45.88
CA ALA A 859 24.59 -6.25 -45.43
C ALA A 859 25.16 -5.40 -46.57
N GLY A 860 24.87 -4.10 -46.60
CA GLY A 860 25.59 -3.19 -47.51
C GLY A 860 27.06 -3.06 -47.12
N SER A 861 27.37 -3.10 -45.83
CA SER A 861 28.77 -3.19 -45.37
C SER A 861 28.89 -3.90 -44.03
N ILE A 862 30.00 -4.63 -43.86
CA ILE A 862 30.45 -5.15 -42.57
C ILE A 862 31.83 -4.57 -42.31
N THR A 863 31.96 -3.76 -41.27
CA THR A 863 33.21 -3.07 -40.92
C THR A 863 33.55 -3.31 -39.46
N LYS A 864 34.81 -3.03 -39.09
CA LYS A 864 35.25 -3.11 -37.70
C LYS A 864 35.89 -1.81 -37.24
N GLY A 865 35.77 -1.52 -35.95
CA GLY A 865 36.61 -0.55 -35.26
C GLY A 865 37.97 -1.13 -34.88
N ALA A 866 38.70 -0.42 -34.01
CA ALA A 866 40.01 -0.87 -33.52
C ALA A 866 39.94 -1.96 -32.43
N GLY A 867 38.74 -2.48 -32.11
CA GLY A 867 38.56 -3.60 -31.19
C GLY A 867 38.67 -4.97 -31.88
N THR A 868 38.21 -6.01 -31.19
CA THR A 868 38.22 -7.40 -31.68
C THR A 868 36.89 -7.70 -32.38
N ALA A 869 36.92 -7.87 -33.69
CA ALA A 869 35.75 -8.24 -34.47
C ALA A 869 35.88 -9.70 -34.92
N ASP A 870 34.90 -10.52 -34.57
CA ASP A 870 34.88 -11.95 -34.88
C ASP A 870 33.61 -12.27 -35.70
N VAL A 871 33.80 -12.79 -36.91
CA VAL A 871 32.70 -13.28 -37.75
C VAL A 871 32.90 -14.77 -37.95
N ASN A 872 32.20 -15.57 -37.16
CA ASN A 872 32.25 -17.02 -37.23
C ASN A 872 31.30 -17.50 -38.34
N PHE A 873 31.81 -17.57 -39.57
CA PHE A 873 31.05 -17.99 -40.73
C PHE A 873 31.19 -19.50 -40.96
N THR A 874 30.26 -20.25 -40.40
CA THR A 874 30.33 -21.73 -40.35
C THR A 874 29.25 -22.42 -41.17
N ALA A 875 28.14 -21.74 -41.44
CA ALA A 875 27.03 -22.20 -42.28
C ALA A 875 26.18 -20.99 -42.74
N GLY A 876 25.09 -21.22 -43.49
CA GLY A 876 24.22 -20.14 -43.98
C GLY A 876 24.78 -19.43 -45.22
N ILE A 877 24.18 -18.29 -45.56
CA ILE A 877 24.53 -17.47 -46.73
C ILE A 877 24.93 -16.07 -46.27
N LEU A 878 26.05 -15.57 -46.79
CA LEU A 878 26.49 -14.19 -46.60
C LEU A 878 26.41 -13.43 -47.93
N HIS A 879 25.57 -12.39 -47.96
CA HIS A 879 25.51 -11.40 -49.03
C HIS A 879 26.05 -10.06 -48.51
N VAL A 880 27.16 -9.57 -49.07
CA VAL A 880 27.74 -8.31 -48.60
C VAL A 880 28.37 -7.49 -49.72
N ASP A 881 28.09 -6.19 -49.82
CA ASP A 881 28.71 -5.37 -50.86
C ASP A 881 30.18 -5.07 -50.52
N SER A 882 30.47 -4.74 -49.25
CA SER A 882 31.83 -4.53 -48.77
C SER A 882 32.08 -5.16 -47.39
N PHE A 883 33.12 -5.98 -47.30
CA PHE A 883 33.63 -6.57 -46.08
C PHE A 883 34.98 -5.94 -45.72
N GLY A 884 35.04 -5.22 -44.61
CA GLY A 884 36.11 -4.25 -44.34
C GLY A 884 37.42 -4.79 -43.75
N PHE A 885 37.56 -6.12 -43.60
CA PHE A 885 38.74 -6.76 -43.00
C PHE A 885 38.86 -8.22 -43.51
N THR A 886 39.68 -9.06 -42.86
CA THR A 886 39.81 -10.48 -43.22
C THR A 886 38.49 -11.22 -43.04
N LEU A 887 38.06 -11.94 -44.09
CA LEU A 887 36.91 -12.84 -44.05
C LEU A 887 37.40 -14.29 -44.02
N ASP A 888 37.18 -14.96 -42.90
CA ASP A 888 37.37 -16.40 -42.76
C ASP A 888 36.04 -17.11 -43.03
N GLN A 889 36.02 -17.94 -44.07
CA GLN A 889 34.88 -18.77 -44.43
C GLN A 889 35.19 -20.23 -44.09
N ASP A 890 34.68 -20.68 -42.96
CA ASP A 890 34.86 -22.05 -42.45
C ASP A 890 33.70 -22.99 -42.84
N GLY A 891 32.74 -22.49 -43.62
CA GLY A 891 31.60 -23.21 -44.16
C GLY A 891 30.63 -22.28 -44.90
N GLY A 892 29.36 -22.68 -45.04
CA GLY A 892 28.32 -21.85 -45.65
C GLY A 892 28.58 -21.44 -47.11
N THR A 893 27.89 -20.39 -47.58
CA THR A 893 27.98 -19.85 -48.94
C THR A 893 28.22 -18.33 -48.92
N LEU A 894 29.37 -17.89 -49.44
CA LEU A 894 29.57 -16.49 -49.79
C LEU A 894 28.97 -16.27 -51.18
N ALA A 895 27.99 -15.38 -51.28
CA ALA A 895 27.29 -15.07 -52.53
C ALA A 895 27.34 -13.55 -52.77
N PRO A 896 28.15 -13.06 -53.73
CA PRO A 896 28.26 -11.64 -53.97
C PRO A 896 26.96 -10.95 -54.34
N GLY A 897 26.66 -9.81 -53.70
CA GLY A 897 25.46 -9.02 -53.97
C GLY A 897 24.13 -9.67 -53.53
N ARG A 898 23.01 -9.09 -53.99
CA ARG A 898 21.65 -9.61 -53.83
C ARG A 898 21.12 -9.96 -55.21
N SER A 899 21.45 -11.16 -55.68
CA SER A 899 21.63 -11.48 -57.11
C SER A 899 22.88 -10.79 -57.69
N ILE A 900 22.99 -10.72 -59.03
CA ILE A 900 24.15 -10.21 -59.76
C ILE A 900 24.72 -8.93 -59.12
N GLY A 901 25.88 -9.04 -58.51
CA GLY A 901 26.49 -7.95 -57.75
C GLY A 901 27.97 -8.14 -57.47
N THR A 902 28.47 -7.36 -56.51
CA THR A 902 29.90 -7.34 -56.18
C THR A 902 30.08 -7.42 -54.68
N THR A 903 30.97 -8.29 -54.24
CA THR A 903 31.53 -8.28 -52.89
C THR A 903 32.97 -7.81 -52.97
N ARG A 904 33.31 -6.77 -52.23
CA ARG A 904 34.71 -6.34 -52.03
C ARG A 904 35.18 -6.63 -50.62
N ILE A 905 36.21 -7.47 -50.48
CA ILE A 905 36.88 -7.78 -49.23
C ILE A 905 38.16 -6.94 -49.15
N LEU A 906 38.25 -6.08 -48.14
CA LEU A 906 39.38 -5.16 -47.96
C LEU A 906 40.61 -5.82 -47.30
N GLY A 907 40.42 -6.97 -46.65
CA GLY A 907 41.49 -7.79 -46.09
C GLY A 907 41.67 -9.10 -46.86
N ASP A 908 42.24 -10.09 -46.19
CA ASP A 908 42.41 -11.42 -46.77
C ASP A 908 41.06 -12.12 -46.91
N TYR A 909 40.91 -12.95 -47.94
CA TYR A 909 39.78 -13.86 -48.06
C TYR A 909 40.27 -15.29 -47.93
N ASN A 910 39.88 -15.92 -46.82
CA ASN A 910 40.24 -17.29 -46.51
C ASN A 910 39.03 -18.21 -46.68
N GLN A 911 38.85 -18.76 -47.87
CA GLN A 911 37.89 -19.83 -48.10
C GLN A 911 38.45 -21.15 -47.57
N ASN A 912 38.39 -21.36 -46.26
CA ASN A 912 38.87 -22.58 -45.61
C ASN A 912 37.98 -23.79 -45.93
N ALA A 913 36.67 -23.55 -46.08
CA ALA A 913 35.67 -24.52 -46.55
C ALA A 913 34.44 -23.76 -47.14
N GLY A 914 33.40 -24.50 -47.54
CA GLY A 914 32.14 -23.91 -48.03
C GLY A 914 32.18 -23.48 -49.50
N LEU A 915 31.12 -22.81 -49.94
CA LEU A 915 30.91 -22.40 -51.33
C LEU A 915 31.21 -20.91 -51.54
N LEU A 916 31.93 -20.59 -52.61
CA LEU A 916 31.82 -19.30 -53.27
C LEU A 916 30.81 -19.48 -54.40
N GLU A 917 29.63 -18.87 -54.29
CA GLU A 917 28.61 -18.90 -55.33
C GLU A 917 28.76 -17.68 -56.23
N ILE A 918 28.78 -17.91 -57.54
CA ILE A 918 28.83 -16.87 -58.58
C ILE A 918 27.62 -17.05 -59.49
N GLU A 919 26.71 -16.08 -59.44
CA GLU A 919 25.62 -15.95 -60.40
C GLU A 919 26.11 -15.42 -61.74
N ILE A 920 25.58 -15.95 -62.83
CA ILE A 920 25.91 -15.56 -64.19
C ILE A 920 24.63 -15.48 -65.01
N ASP A 921 24.19 -14.27 -65.31
CA ASP A 921 22.92 -13.96 -66.01
C ASP A 921 23.14 -13.31 -67.40
N GLY A 922 24.39 -13.12 -67.81
CA GLY A 922 24.73 -12.69 -69.16
C GLY A 922 26.18 -12.25 -69.29
N THR A 923 26.47 -11.45 -70.32
CA THR A 923 27.81 -10.93 -70.64
C THR A 923 27.91 -9.41 -70.53
N ALA A 924 26.96 -8.76 -69.83
CA ALA A 924 26.95 -7.30 -69.67
C ALA A 924 28.15 -6.75 -68.86
N GLY A 925 28.89 -7.63 -68.17
CA GLY A 925 30.06 -7.32 -67.36
C GLY A 925 29.89 -7.74 -65.89
N PRO A 926 30.97 -7.73 -65.11
CA PRO A 926 30.92 -8.09 -63.69
C PRO A 926 30.13 -7.05 -62.87
N GLY A 927 29.35 -7.52 -61.89
CA GLY A 927 28.65 -6.71 -60.89
C GLY A 927 27.46 -5.90 -61.41
N VAL A 928 27.00 -6.12 -62.64
CA VAL A 928 25.88 -5.39 -63.25
C VAL A 928 24.79 -6.34 -63.74
N ALA A 929 23.53 -5.90 -63.66
CA ALA A 929 22.38 -6.70 -64.11
C ALA A 929 22.55 -7.22 -65.55
N GLY A 930 22.23 -8.49 -65.80
CA GLY A 930 22.49 -9.18 -67.06
C GLY A 930 23.97 -9.53 -67.30
N GLY A 931 24.77 -9.52 -66.23
CA GLY A 931 26.21 -9.81 -66.20
C GLY A 931 26.53 -11.02 -65.32
N ASN A 932 27.57 -10.91 -64.50
CA ASN A 932 27.95 -11.95 -63.54
C ASN A 932 28.36 -11.36 -62.19
N ASP A 933 28.32 -12.18 -61.14
CA ASP A 933 28.87 -11.82 -59.83
C ASP A 933 30.37 -11.61 -59.88
N LEU A 934 30.85 -10.68 -59.06
CA LEU A 934 32.27 -10.40 -58.90
C LEU A 934 32.68 -10.39 -57.44
N LEU A 935 33.69 -11.20 -57.11
CA LEU A 935 34.43 -11.06 -55.87
C LEU A 935 35.69 -10.21 -56.11
N ILE A 936 35.89 -9.15 -55.34
CA ILE A 936 37.13 -8.34 -55.34
C ILE A 936 37.81 -8.55 -54.00
N VAL A 937 39.10 -8.89 -54.00
CA VAL A 937 39.89 -9.08 -52.77
C VAL A 937 41.13 -8.19 -52.80
N ASP A 938 41.28 -7.32 -51.81
CA ASP A 938 42.41 -6.40 -51.67
C ASP A 938 43.59 -7.01 -50.89
N GLY A 939 43.31 -8.02 -50.06
CA GLY A 939 44.32 -8.80 -49.35
C GLY A 939 44.72 -10.07 -50.11
N GLU A 940 45.24 -11.03 -49.36
CA GLU A 940 45.67 -12.32 -49.91
C GLU A 940 44.50 -13.33 -49.98
N LEU A 941 44.64 -14.31 -50.87
CA LEU A 941 43.61 -15.32 -51.15
C LEU A 941 44.01 -16.70 -50.62
N THR A 942 43.04 -17.40 -50.04
CA THR A 942 43.08 -18.86 -49.81
C THR A 942 41.80 -19.48 -50.37
N LEU A 943 41.91 -20.50 -51.22
CA LEU A 943 40.80 -21.10 -51.96
C LEU A 943 40.68 -22.63 -51.74
N ASN A 944 40.50 -23.04 -50.48
CA ASN A 944 40.39 -24.45 -50.08
C ASN A 944 38.94 -24.99 -50.10
N GLY A 945 37.95 -24.12 -50.39
CA GLY A 945 36.55 -24.51 -50.55
C GLY A 945 36.19 -24.87 -51.99
N GLU A 946 34.91 -24.73 -52.35
CA GLU A 946 34.40 -25.04 -53.68
C GLU A 946 33.86 -23.78 -54.38
N LEU A 947 34.02 -23.74 -55.71
CA LEU A 947 33.38 -22.76 -56.60
C LEU A 947 32.06 -23.31 -57.14
N ALA A 948 30.95 -22.65 -56.83
CA ALA A 948 29.62 -22.92 -57.35
C ALA A 948 29.21 -21.86 -58.38
N LEU A 949 28.65 -22.29 -59.51
CA LEU A 949 28.20 -21.40 -60.57
C LEU A 949 26.69 -21.57 -60.79
N LEU A 950 25.96 -20.46 -60.82
CA LEU A 950 24.53 -20.44 -61.08
C LEU A 950 24.25 -19.68 -62.38
N PHE A 951 23.80 -20.39 -63.43
CA PHE A 951 23.51 -19.80 -64.73
C PHE A 951 22.03 -19.39 -64.83
N GLY A 952 21.78 -18.09 -65.01
CA GLY A 952 20.47 -17.49 -65.30
C GLY A 952 20.17 -17.35 -66.80
N TYR A 953 21.15 -17.62 -67.68
CA TYR A 953 21.01 -17.46 -69.12
C TYR A 953 21.65 -18.59 -69.94
N ASP A 954 21.23 -18.68 -71.22
CA ASP A 954 21.78 -19.63 -72.18
C ASP A 954 23.22 -19.25 -72.57
N VAL A 955 24.19 -19.94 -71.97
CA VAL A 955 25.63 -19.80 -72.26
C VAL A 955 25.92 -20.06 -73.73
N ARG A 956 26.70 -19.18 -74.35
CA ARG A 956 27.17 -19.28 -75.74
C ARG A 956 28.66 -19.57 -75.79
N GLU A 957 29.09 -20.12 -76.91
CA GLU A 957 30.50 -20.31 -77.19
C GLU A 957 31.26 -18.97 -77.12
N MET A 958 32.42 -18.99 -76.46
CA MET A 958 33.30 -17.83 -76.22
C MET A 958 32.75 -16.76 -75.28
N ASP A 959 31.63 -16.98 -74.59
CA ASP A 959 31.24 -16.10 -73.48
C ASP A 959 32.33 -16.11 -72.40
N GLN A 960 32.62 -14.94 -71.82
CA GLN A 960 33.68 -14.75 -70.83
C GLN A 960 33.19 -13.96 -69.63
N TRP A 961 33.64 -14.35 -68.44
CA TRP A 961 33.24 -13.73 -67.18
C TRP A 961 34.43 -13.60 -66.23
N LEU A 962 34.69 -12.38 -65.77
CA LEU A 962 35.61 -12.11 -64.66
C LEU A 962 34.84 -12.33 -63.36
N ILE A 963 35.18 -13.39 -62.62
CA ILE A 963 34.42 -13.81 -61.43
C ILE A 963 35.13 -13.48 -60.12
N LEU A 964 36.46 -13.34 -60.16
CA LEU A 964 37.28 -12.93 -59.02
C LEU A 964 38.37 -11.99 -59.51
N SER A 965 38.47 -10.81 -58.90
CA SER A 965 39.58 -9.89 -59.09
C SER A 965 40.50 -9.85 -57.87
N ASN A 966 41.78 -10.20 -58.08
CA ASN A 966 42.80 -10.26 -57.05
C ASN A 966 43.64 -8.98 -57.08
N GLN A 967 43.33 -8.05 -56.19
CA GLN A 967 44.08 -6.81 -56.03
C GLN A 967 45.27 -6.96 -55.07
N GLY A 968 45.46 -8.17 -54.52
CA GLY A 968 46.58 -8.55 -53.66
C GLY A 968 47.91 -8.66 -54.41
N SER A 969 48.99 -8.87 -53.66
CA SER A 969 50.35 -8.82 -54.20
C SER A 969 50.88 -10.16 -54.70
N LEU A 970 50.27 -11.27 -54.26
CA LEU A 970 50.64 -12.62 -54.66
C LEU A 970 49.75 -13.14 -55.79
N PRO A 971 50.22 -14.15 -56.56
CA PRO A 971 49.38 -14.83 -57.53
C PRO A 971 48.17 -15.49 -56.87
N THR A 972 47.06 -15.56 -57.61
CA THR A 972 45.84 -16.23 -57.12
C THR A 972 46.09 -17.74 -56.97
N PRO A 973 45.77 -18.35 -55.81
CA PRO A 973 45.82 -19.80 -55.65
C PRO A 973 44.74 -20.48 -56.49
N GLU A 974 44.87 -21.78 -56.72
CA GLU A 974 43.92 -22.57 -57.52
C GLU A 974 42.95 -23.33 -56.60
N TRP A 975 41.70 -23.53 -57.06
CA TRP A 975 40.78 -24.44 -56.37
C TRP A 975 41.21 -25.89 -56.66
N GLU A 976 41.02 -26.78 -55.68
CA GLU A 976 41.32 -28.20 -55.88
C GLU A 976 40.50 -28.78 -57.06
N GLY A 977 41.18 -29.41 -58.02
CA GLY A 977 40.57 -30.01 -59.21
C GLY A 977 40.17 -29.00 -60.30
N LEU A 978 40.56 -27.73 -60.16
CA LEU A 978 40.39 -26.68 -61.16
C LEU A 978 41.73 -25.96 -61.39
N GLU A 979 42.82 -26.69 -61.70
CA GLU A 979 44.13 -26.07 -61.94
C GLU A 979 44.13 -25.14 -63.18
N GLU A 980 45.13 -24.27 -63.35
CA GLU A 980 45.25 -23.37 -64.51
C GLU A 980 45.02 -24.09 -65.85
N GLY A 981 44.03 -23.60 -66.59
CA GLY A 981 43.66 -24.13 -67.91
C GLY A 981 42.72 -25.34 -67.88
N SER A 982 42.19 -25.70 -66.71
CA SER A 982 41.20 -26.77 -66.56
C SER A 982 39.94 -26.52 -67.38
N ILE A 983 39.37 -27.60 -67.91
CA ILE A 983 38.12 -27.59 -68.67
C ILE A 983 37.12 -28.50 -67.98
N PHE A 984 35.99 -27.94 -67.56
CA PHE A 984 35.01 -28.64 -66.76
C PHE A 984 33.57 -28.29 -67.16
N TYR A 985 32.62 -29.14 -66.79
CA TYR A 985 31.19 -28.89 -66.99
C TYR A 985 30.54 -28.52 -65.67
N ARG A 986 29.57 -27.59 -65.74
CA ARG A 986 28.65 -27.30 -64.64
C ARG A 986 27.21 -27.42 -65.14
N PRO A 987 26.28 -27.91 -64.32
CA PRO A 987 24.85 -27.89 -64.64
C PRO A 987 24.41 -26.47 -65.02
N GLY A 988 23.64 -26.34 -66.10
CA GLY A 988 23.17 -25.06 -66.62
C GLY A 988 23.97 -24.48 -67.77
N SER A 989 25.20 -24.95 -68.03
CA SER A 989 25.97 -24.55 -69.22
C SER A 989 25.92 -25.64 -70.31
N ALA A 990 25.58 -25.24 -71.54
CA ALA A 990 25.65 -26.12 -72.73
C ALA A 990 27.09 -26.34 -73.23
N TYR A 991 28.04 -25.49 -72.80
CA TYR A 991 29.44 -25.54 -73.20
C TYR A 991 30.34 -25.84 -71.99
N PRO A 992 31.44 -26.60 -72.16
CA PRO A 992 32.46 -26.70 -71.12
C PRO A 992 33.09 -25.33 -70.83
N LEU A 993 33.51 -25.12 -69.59
CA LEU A 993 34.13 -23.90 -69.11
C LEU A 993 35.63 -24.11 -68.98
N PHE A 994 36.41 -23.20 -69.55
CA PHE A 994 37.84 -23.05 -69.35
C PHE A 994 38.08 -22.01 -68.25
N ILE A 995 38.89 -22.34 -67.25
CA ILE A 995 39.29 -21.42 -66.17
C ILE A 995 40.74 -20.97 -66.37
N THR A 996 41.00 -19.67 -66.19
CA THR A 996 42.34 -19.12 -66.07
C THR A 996 42.44 -18.19 -64.86
N TYR A 997 43.54 -18.31 -64.14
CA TYR A 997 43.99 -17.49 -63.01
C TYR A 997 44.96 -16.38 -63.46
N LEU A 998 45.20 -16.27 -64.77
CA LEU A 998 46.02 -15.24 -65.41
C LEU A 998 45.13 -14.20 -66.13
N GLY A 999 43.85 -14.14 -65.77
CA GLY A 999 42.87 -13.23 -66.35
C GLY A 999 43.09 -11.77 -65.94
N GLY A 1000 42.30 -10.87 -66.53
CA GLY A 1000 42.28 -9.45 -66.18
C GLY A 1000 43.64 -8.77 -66.28
N ASP A 1001 44.20 -8.34 -65.15
CA ASP A 1001 45.53 -7.70 -65.05
C ASP A 1001 46.72 -8.66 -64.87
N GLY A 1002 46.44 -9.98 -64.86
CA GLY A 1002 47.44 -11.05 -64.92
C GLY A 1002 47.43 -12.00 -63.72
N ASN A 1003 46.57 -11.77 -62.74
CA ASN A 1003 46.32 -12.67 -61.60
C ASN A 1003 44.81 -12.81 -61.28
N ASP A 1004 43.89 -12.39 -62.15
CA ASP A 1004 42.46 -12.53 -61.90
C ASP A 1004 41.89 -13.90 -62.38
N VAL A 1005 40.73 -14.30 -61.86
CA VAL A 1005 40.04 -15.52 -62.31
C VAL A 1005 38.97 -15.19 -63.36
N VAL A 1006 39.16 -15.76 -64.55
CA VAL A 1006 38.23 -15.64 -65.67
C VAL A 1006 37.76 -17.02 -66.13
N LEU A 1007 36.45 -17.14 -66.35
CA LEU A 1007 35.83 -18.29 -67.00
C LEU A 1007 35.55 -17.96 -68.47
N THR A 1008 35.82 -18.91 -69.37
CA THR A 1008 35.49 -18.83 -70.80
C THR A 1008 34.72 -20.07 -71.23
N ALA A 1009 33.54 -19.91 -71.83
CA ALA A 1009 32.83 -21.02 -72.47
C ALA A 1009 33.57 -21.43 -73.73
N VAL A 1010 34.04 -22.68 -73.81
CA VAL A 1010 34.82 -23.18 -74.96
C VAL A 1010 34.04 -24.21 -75.76
N PRO A 1011 34.27 -24.32 -77.09
CA PRO A 1011 33.63 -25.33 -77.90
C PRO A 1011 34.04 -26.75 -77.50
N GLU A 1012 33.17 -27.72 -77.77
CA GLU A 1012 33.36 -29.13 -77.41
C GLU A 1012 34.74 -29.68 -77.83
N PRO A 1013 35.31 -30.67 -77.09
CA PRO A 1013 36.74 -30.99 -77.11
C PRO A 1013 37.37 -31.30 -78.48
N VAL A 1014 36.60 -31.69 -79.49
CA VAL A 1014 37.13 -31.98 -80.83
C VAL A 1014 37.58 -30.72 -81.60
N THR A 1015 37.05 -29.55 -81.25
CA THR A 1015 37.40 -28.26 -81.86
C THR A 1015 38.59 -27.58 -81.17
N LEU A 1016 38.84 -27.88 -79.89
CA LEU A 1016 39.91 -27.26 -79.10
C LEU A 1016 41.32 -27.77 -79.45
N LEU A 1017 41.43 -29.03 -79.88
CA LEU A 1017 42.68 -29.62 -80.40
C LEU A 1017 43.20 -28.86 -81.65
N ALA A 1018 42.33 -28.19 -82.40
CA ALA A 1018 42.70 -27.34 -83.54
C ALA A 1018 43.14 -25.92 -83.13
N LEU A 1019 42.68 -25.41 -81.98
CA LEU A 1019 43.03 -24.07 -81.48
C LEU A 1019 44.35 -24.06 -80.69
N LEU A 1020 44.59 -25.09 -79.85
CA LEU A 1020 45.84 -25.23 -79.09
C LEU A 1020 47.07 -25.48 -80.00
N ALA A 1021 46.87 -26.06 -81.19
CA ALA A 1021 47.93 -26.20 -82.19
C ALA A 1021 48.38 -24.87 -82.83
N GLY A 1022 47.57 -23.80 -82.74
CA GLY A 1022 47.90 -22.48 -83.31
C GLY A 1022 48.68 -21.53 -82.38
N ALA A 1023 48.53 -21.68 -81.06
CA ALA A 1023 49.16 -20.78 -80.07
C ALA A 1023 50.62 -21.17 -79.70
N GLY A 1024 51.03 -22.40 -79.98
CA GLY A 1024 52.38 -22.91 -79.68
C GLY A 1024 53.54 -22.25 -80.45
N SER A 1025 53.28 -21.40 -81.44
CA SER A 1025 54.33 -20.76 -82.26
C SER A 1025 54.82 -19.38 -81.80
N ILE A 1026 54.31 -18.80 -80.70
CA ILE A 1026 54.70 -17.44 -80.27
C ILE A 1026 55.59 -17.43 -79.00
N GLY A 1027 55.63 -18.51 -78.20
CA GLY A 1027 56.44 -18.58 -76.97
C GLY A 1027 57.97 -18.76 -77.13
N GLY A 1028 58.46 -18.95 -78.37
CA GLY A 1028 59.86 -19.31 -78.63
C GLY A 1028 60.87 -18.15 -78.75
N TYR A 1029 60.44 -16.88 -78.84
CA TYR A 1029 61.33 -15.83 -79.37
C TYR A 1029 61.93 -14.82 -78.35
N VAL A 1030 61.56 -14.82 -77.06
CA VAL A 1030 62.04 -13.75 -76.14
C VAL A 1030 63.15 -14.18 -75.15
N ARG A 1031 63.53 -15.46 -75.08
CA ARG A 1031 64.59 -15.92 -74.15
C ARG A 1031 66.02 -15.84 -74.72
N ARG A 1032 66.45 -14.69 -75.27
CA ARG A 1032 67.88 -14.42 -75.49
C ARG A 1032 68.25 -12.93 -75.50
N ARG A 1033 68.36 -12.31 -74.32
CA ARG A 1033 69.41 -11.31 -74.01
C ARG A 1033 69.50 -11.01 -72.51
N ARG A 1034 70.46 -11.67 -71.83
CA ARG A 1034 71.15 -11.16 -70.64
C ARG A 1034 72.66 -11.28 -70.90
N ARG A 1035 73.37 -10.15 -70.84
CA ARG A 1035 74.78 -9.94 -70.43
C ARG A 1035 75.27 -8.56 -70.94
N ASN A 1036 75.10 -7.53 -70.12
CA ASN A 1036 76.14 -6.91 -69.28
C ASN A 1036 75.47 -6.08 -68.20
#